data_AF-A0A971JMI2-F1
#
_entry.id   AF-A0A971JMI2-F1
#
_cell.length_a   1.000
_cell.length_b   1.000
_cell.length_c   1.000
_cell.angle_alpha   90.00
_cell.angle_beta   90.00
_cell.angle_gamma   90.00
#
_symmetry.space_group_name_H-M   'P 1'
#
loop_
_entity.id
_entity.type
_entity.pdbx_description
1 polymer ?
#
loop_
_entity_poly.entity_id
_entity_poly.type
_entity_poly.pdbx_seq_one_letter_code
_entity_poly.pdbx_strand_id
1 'polypeptide(L)'
;MLYLSLFAHAATMMEEYYLPLPEDQWRTSFNTISPGTSMTMESISTLVIWGDGAILHYDHWEDSYELEIARPVQQSTEIWGDGNDGNGKPPGYASDPVGFSKGAVIVLWNQVSLPRDVSILYDGRDRIASTRPLSVSRAGWATIPGSRVAGAVNVSAIRDYGLRFVCPLGENVTTASGLFTYTGLLVMAQESATEVQIDLDGAGAGEAIEIVLNRGESYLADGGILLGATVEASQPVQAHLITGKRDCYCYMTRSYTLYPEDQWTDGYTCPISTTGKSYVFVYNPNAHPLTIHTTSIAGTGSFQVDALSVSSWEMPIRSGARFQSDGNDPFQALIAVNAQLYAAHMWEWGASLVPDAALTAEAIIGWAPGSYDLTENDNPVLVAPTAATRVYADFNGDGQGPLVDPKGGRYDAGYDLNAYQCQMIYEPDNDQTGMRLYTMNNVLFAAAWGNHSEGFRKDTTYPYELEIGYIILPASQLSLQKECVTKEDLGMPGVSVGDILEYRVTVFNNGLRNLEAIGVRDVPHPSLIYQANSTRINGNSIGDDAAGTTLFPLDESGYLIPSLDRNKTAVFSYMVKVGASGTLDNTVSVPDYGLESEYVLEVPETEGEAPLEGEAGAYGIALDACAIIPNPAGLNQSVTLSGLEGRCHGAAEDELLKVAVGFRDASGTWAGGEPVVVYSGIPGTAWQSWAATAVLKAPEAAGNYAVWVRNTPSVDTAGAIQDFKNADPLSANGIRDDSWDSALTVEDATVEGESGEGEFPSEGELLVYGITAESCAFQPSPVNPGLPVALNGLGGHYHSGAVGETIKVTVGLRNASGAWTGGNPVVVWSGKPGLAWQAWSGSATLTAPALPGDYVAWVRNTATTSDKEAIEDFKHAVPASADETRNDRFETALQVALSYGVTLTACTYAPNPAAPGQGVVLNGLGGRYHGGAVGETIKLTAGFRDASGAWAGGEPVVIKSGTPGVSWQSWSGNAVLAAPLAAGSYGVWVRNTATTNDADAIQDFKTATPAVSDEERNAMWNTAVLVRAADEGEAPEGEGEYLEGEDAGGEPEEGAPEEGEDEQPPPACCGCVSTCDKESGTPREPGHWLGDLLLLGAALLVLCILQYRYSLLSQRYSNNCNCLGASSSRSLSSCRESTCKMGVFSNIVTLKICRIL
;
A
#
# COMPACT_ATOMS: atom_id res chain seq x y z
N MET A 1 -18.55 -38.03 35.94
CA MET A 1 -17.25 -37.39 36.24
C MET A 1 -16.24 -37.83 35.19
N LEU A 2 -16.10 -37.05 34.13
CA LEU A 2 -14.84 -36.89 33.40
C LEU A 2 -14.62 -35.38 33.41
N TYR A 3 -13.47 -34.91 33.87
CA TYR A 3 -13.08 -33.51 33.71
C TYR A 3 -12.40 -33.40 32.35
N LEU A 4 -12.97 -32.60 31.44
CA LEU A 4 -12.22 -32.13 30.28
C LEU A 4 -11.36 -30.97 30.76
N SER A 5 -10.05 -31.20 30.90
CA SER A 5 -9.10 -30.13 31.22
C SER A 5 -8.83 -29.31 29.97
N LEU A 6 -9.67 -28.31 29.72
CA LEU A 6 -9.32 -27.18 28.88
C LEU A 6 -8.15 -26.44 29.57
N PHE A 7 -6.93 -26.81 29.20
CA PHE A 7 -5.83 -25.87 29.24
C PHE A 7 -6.06 -24.90 28.08
N ALA A 8 -6.65 -23.74 28.39
CA ALA A 8 -6.47 -22.58 27.53
C ALA A 8 -4.96 -22.37 27.37
N HIS A 9 -4.50 -22.30 26.13
CA HIS A 9 -3.15 -21.80 25.88
C HIS A 9 -3.14 -20.33 26.34
N ALA A 10 -2.06 -19.93 27.01
CA ALA A 10 -1.87 -18.51 27.32
C ALA A 10 -1.76 -17.74 26.00
N ALA A 11 -2.32 -16.53 25.95
CA ALA A 11 -2.08 -15.63 24.83
C ALA A 11 -0.60 -15.20 24.85
N THR A 12 0.13 -15.47 23.76
CA THR A 12 1.49 -14.94 23.60
C THR A 12 1.39 -13.43 23.46
N MET A 13 1.83 -12.70 24.48
CA MET A 13 1.93 -11.23 24.40
C MET A 13 3.16 -10.87 23.60
N MET A 14 2.95 -10.13 22.51
CA MET A 14 3.97 -9.70 21.56
C MET A 14 4.57 -8.35 21.98
N GLU A 15 3.71 -7.44 22.46
CA GLU A 15 4.08 -6.09 22.86
C GLU A 15 3.47 -5.72 24.21
N GLU A 16 4.25 -4.97 24.99
CA GLU A 16 3.85 -4.45 26.30
C GLU A 16 4.31 -2.99 26.44
N TYR A 17 3.57 -2.21 27.23
CA TYR A 17 3.79 -0.78 27.46
C TYR A 17 3.48 -0.39 28.91
N TYR A 18 4.11 0.68 29.39
CA TYR A 18 3.66 1.48 30.52
C TYR A 18 3.32 2.90 30.06
N LEU A 19 2.13 3.40 30.41
CA LEU A 19 1.75 4.77 30.06
C LEU A 19 2.64 5.80 30.83
N PRO A 20 3.47 6.60 30.14
CA PRO A 20 4.42 7.51 30.78
C PRO A 20 3.74 8.74 31.36
N LEU A 21 4.52 9.67 31.92
CA LEU A 21 4.06 10.99 32.34
C LEU A 21 2.82 10.94 33.28
N PRO A 22 2.95 10.42 34.52
CA PRO A 22 1.86 10.43 35.48
C PRO A 22 1.44 11.85 35.85
N GLU A 23 0.14 12.02 36.06
CA GLU A 23 -0.54 13.30 35.99
C GLU A 23 -0.12 14.29 37.08
N ASP A 24 0.30 13.79 38.25
CA ASP A 24 0.86 14.61 39.33
C ASP A 24 2.23 15.19 38.96
N GLN A 25 3.10 14.38 38.37
CA GLN A 25 4.43 14.76 37.91
C GLN A 25 4.34 15.66 36.67
N TRP A 26 3.52 15.27 35.67
CA TRP A 26 3.31 16.04 34.45
C TRP A 26 2.73 17.44 34.75
N ARG A 27 1.71 17.50 35.62
CA ARG A 27 1.16 18.78 36.10
C ARG A 27 2.18 19.60 36.88
N THR A 28 3.07 18.97 37.65
CA THR A 28 4.11 19.68 38.41
C THR A 28 5.01 20.47 37.46
N SER A 29 5.54 19.83 36.42
CA SER A 29 6.31 20.51 35.35
C SER A 29 5.52 21.67 34.72
N PHE A 30 4.25 21.43 34.37
CA PHE A 30 3.38 22.47 33.79
C PHE A 30 3.13 23.65 34.73
N ASN A 31 3.00 23.43 36.04
CA ASN A 31 2.85 24.48 37.03
C ASN A 31 4.18 25.21 37.32
N THR A 32 5.33 24.56 37.16
CA THR A 32 6.66 25.17 37.28
C THR A 32 6.98 26.06 36.07
N ILE A 33 6.50 25.70 34.88
CA ILE A 33 6.58 26.53 33.66
C ILE A 33 5.56 27.67 33.69
N SER A 34 4.28 27.35 33.96
CA SER A 34 3.14 28.29 33.93
C SER A 34 2.31 28.19 35.23
N PRO A 35 2.66 28.98 36.26
CA PRO A 35 2.04 28.85 37.59
C PRO A 35 0.53 29.11 37.62
N GLY A 36 -0.20 28.20 38.27
CA GLY A 36 -1.65 28.33 38.48
C GLY A 36 -2.52 27.29 37.76
N THR A 37 -1.95 26.18 37.30
CA THR A 37 -2.71 25.09 36.66
C THR A 37 -3.72 24.46 37.63
N SER A 38 -4.89 24.03 37.13
CA SER A 38 -5.92 23.35 37.95
C SER A 38 -5.42 22.00 38.49
N MET A 39 -5.99 21.55 39.62
CA MET A 39 -5.69 20.24 40.23
C MET A 39 -6.37 19.05 39.50
N THR A 40 -6.68 19.20 38.20
CA THR A 40 -7.33 18.18 37.39
C THR A 40 -6.71 18.21 36.00
N MET A 41 -6.23 17.06 35.54
CA MET A 41 -5.66 16.86 34.22
C MET A 41 -6.72 16.23 33.30
N GLU A 42 -6.82 16.71 32.07
CA GLU A 42 -7.27 15.84 30.97
C GLU A 42 -6.14 14.84 30.70
N SER A 43 -6.48 13.55 30.64
CA SER A 43 -5.57 12.48 30.27
C SER A 43 -6.15 11.74 29.08
N ILE A 44 -5.37 11.64 28.01
CA ILE A 44 -5.75 10.98 26.76
C ILE A 44 -4.64 10.00 26.39
N SER A 45 -5.00 8.77 26.04
CA SER A 45 -4.10 7.80 25.45
C SER A 45 -4.85 6.99 24.40
N THR A 46 -4.19 6.65 23.29
CA THR A 46 -4.81 5.88 22.21
C THR A 46 -3.98 4.65 21.88
N LEU A 47 -4.68 3.57 21.57
CA LEU A 47 -4.12 2.30 21.11
C LEU A 47 -4.67 2.07 19.70
N VAL A 48 -3.80 1.99 18.70
CA VAL A 48 -4.21 1.70 17.30
C VAL A 48 -3.63 0.37 16.86
N ILE A 49 -4.51 -0.49 16.34
CA ILE A 49 -4.21 -1.90 16.04
C ILE A 49 -3.57 -2.06 14.66
N TRP A 50 -2.38 -2.66 14.60
CA TRP A 50 -1.64 -2.85 13.34
C TRP A 50 -2.11 -4.01 12.46
N GLY A 51 -2.87 -4.98 12.99
CA GLY A 51 -3.31 -6.16 12.25
C GLY A 51 -4.40 -6.99 12.95
N ASP A 52 -5.23 -7.67 12.16
CA ASP A 52 -6.53 -8.24 12.57
C ASP A 52 -6.45 -9.43 13.53
N GLY A 53 -7.38 -9.50 14.49
CA GLY A 53 -7.43 -10.51 15.53
C GLY A 53 -6.56 -10.18 16.76
N ALA A 54 -6.26 -8.91 16.99
CA ALA A 54 -5.57 -8.48 18.21
C ALA A 54 -6.45 -8.70 19.45
N ILE A 55 -5.80 -9.08 20.55
CA ILE A 55 -6.35 -9.18 21.91
C ILE A 55 -5.44 -8.36 22.81
N LEU A 56 -6.03 -7.50 23.64
CA LEU A 56 -5.32 -6.59 24.53
C LEU A 56 -5.70 -6.88 25.98
N HIS A 57 -4.73 -6.86 26.88
CA HIS A 57 -4.96 -6.87 28.32
C HIS A 57 -4.53 -5.51 28.87
N TYR A 58 -5.44 -4.83 29.57
CA TYR A 58 -5.22 -3.51 30.17
C TYR A 58 -5.19 -3.64 31.70
N ASP A 59 -4.06 -3.35 32.32
CA ASP A 59 -3.74 -3.69 33.71
C ASP A 59 -3.47 -2.43 34.53
N HIS A 60 -4.44 -2.12 35.38
CA HIS A 60 -4.49 -0.90 36.19
C HIS A 60 -3.53 -0.95 37.38
N TRP A 61 -2.87 0.16 37.69
CA TRP A 61 -1.83 0.15 38.72
C TRP A 61 -2.35 0.16 40.16
N GLU A 62 -3.60 0.59 40.43
CA GLU A 62 -4.06 0.94 41.78
C GLU A 62 -4.21 -0.23 42.76
N ASP A 63 -4.43 -1.46 42.29
CA ASP A 63 -4.39 -2.68 43.13
C ASP A 63 -3.11 -3.51 42.97
N SER A 64 -2.09 -2.95 42.29
CA SER A 64 -0.81 -3.57 41.85
C SER A 64 -0.95 -4.40 40.59
N TYR A 65 0.08 -4.38 39.73
CA TYR A 65 0.08 -5.10 38.45
C TYR A 65 -0.01 -6.63 38.56
N GLU A 66 -0.53 -7.22 37.50
CA GLU A 66 -0.55 -8.65 37.27
C GLU A 66 0.84 -9.30 37.28
N LEU A 67 0.92 -10.45 37.95
CA LEU A 67 2.14 -11.26 38.05
C LEU A 67 2.49 -11.92 36.71
N GLU A 68 1.46 -12.36 35.97
CA GLU A 68 1.57 -12.99 34.65
C GLU A 68 0.51 -12.35 33.74
N ILE A 69 0.84 -11.21 33.11
CA ILE A 69 -0.13 -10.39 32.34
C ILE A 69 -0.84 -11.16 31.23
N ALA A 70 -0.21 -12.19 30.66
CA ALA A 70 -0.82 -13.09 29.68
C ALA A 70 -1.99 -13.94 30.24
N ARG A 71 -2.18 -13.98 31.57
CA ARG A 71 -3.11 -14.86 32.29
C ARG A 71 -3.67 -14.18 33.56
N PRO A 72 -4.39 -13.05 33.42
CA PRO A 72 -4.83 -12.25 34.56
C PRO A 72 -5.82 -13.00 35.47
N VAL A 73 -5.83 -12.60 36.73
CA VAL A 73 -6.62 -13.13 37.85
C VAL A 73 -7.29 -12.04 38.70
N GLN A 74 -6.88 -10.79 38.54
CA GLN A 74 -7.48 -9.60 39.15
C GLN A 74 -8.82 -9.24 38.47
N GLN A 75 -9.60 -8.35 39.10
CA GLN A 75 -10.92 -7.91 38.59
C GLN A 75 -10.91 -6.46 38.10
N SER A 76 -9.76 -5.78 38.23
CA SER A 76 -9.43 -4.48 37.67
C SER A 76 -8.90 -4.63 36.24
N THR A 77 -7.98 -5.57 36.02
CA THR A 77 -7.41 -5.87 34.70
C THR A 77 -8.49 -6.24 33.70
N GLU A 78 -8.64 -5.44 32.65
CA GLU A 78 -9.58 -5.68 31.56
C GLU A 78 -8.94 -6.53 30.45
N ILE A 79 -9.72 -7.42 29.84
CA ILE A 79 -9.38 -8.08 28.57
C ILE A 79 -10.30 -7.50 27.49
N TRP A 80 -9.70 -7.15 26.34
CA TRP A 80 -10.40 -6.62 25.18
C TRP A 80 -10.04 -7.41 23.91
N GLY A 81 -11.02 -7.73 23.07
CA GLY A 81 -10.83 -8.46 21.82
C GLY A 81 -11.04 -9.98 21.91
N ASP A 82 -11.55 -10.52 23.03
CA ASP A 82 -11.87 -11.95 23.17
C ASP A 82 -13.38 -12.26 22.97
N GLY A 83 -14.23 -11.22 22.94
CA GLY A 83 -15.68 -11.31 22.78
C GLY A 83 -16.48 -11.43 24.08
N ASN A 84 -15.89 -11.13 25.24
CA ASN A 84 -16.50 -11.37 26.55
C ASN A 84 -16.69 -10.09 27.40
N ASP A 85 -17.85 -9.43 27.29
CA ASP A 85 -18.31 -8.33 28.19
C ASP A 85 -18.20 -8.61 29.72
N GLY A 86 -17.87 -9.83 30.14
CA GLY A 86 -17.66 -10.23 31.54
C GLY A 86 -16.23 -10.10 32.09
N ASN A 87 -15.21 -9.82 31.28
CA ASN A 87 -13.82 -9.58 31.72
C ASN A 87 -13.25 -8.20 31.29
N GLY A 88 -14.06 -7.36 30.64
CA GLY A 88 -13.72 -6.02 30.20
C GLY A 88 -14.65 -5.57 29.07
N LYS A 89 -14.49 -4.34 28.59
CA LYS A 89 -14.68 -3.99 27.17
C LYS A 89 -14.11 -2.61 26.83
N PRO A 90 -13.55 -2.42 25.63
CA PRO A 90 -12.82 -1.22 25.27
C PRO A 90 -13.73 0.04 25.31
N PRO A 91 -13.23 1.17 25.84
CA PRO A 91 -13.96 2.44 25.85
C PRO A 91 -14.48 2.85 24.46
N GLY A 92 -15.75 3.26 24.42
CA GLY A 92 -16.48 3.60 23.20
C GLY A 92 -17.27 2.44 22.57
N TYR A 93 -16.96 1.19 22.90
CA TYR A 93 -17.60 0.01 22.28
C TYR A 93 -18.88 -0.42 23.01
N ALA A 94 -19.84 -0.94 22.24
CA ALA A 94 -21.12 -1.42 22.78
C ALA A 94 -20.98 -2.76 23.53
N SER A 95 -20.10 -3.61 23.04
CA SER A 95 -19.70 -4.93 23.55
C SER A 95 -18.25 -5.18 23.14
N ASP A 96 -17.57 -6.13 23.78
CA ASP A 96 -16.22 -6.52 23.36
C ASP A 96 -16.23 -7.21 21.97
N PRO A 97 -15.35 -6.86 21.02
CA PRO A 97 -15.28 -7.51 19.71
C PRO A 97 -14.58 -8.87 19.77
N VAL A 98 -14.92 -9.79 18.87
CA VAL A 98 -14.20 -11.07 18.70
C VAL A 98 -12.96 -10.82 17.82
N GLY A 99 -11.92 -10.25 18.44
CA GLY A 99 -10.73 -9.71 17.79
C GLY A 99 -10.96 -8.31 17.20
N PHE A 100 -10.01 -7.40 17.40
CA PHE A 100 -10.01 -6.10 16.70
C PHE A 100 -9.56 -6.25 15.24
N SER A 101 -10.08 -5.43 14.35
CA SER A 101 -9.53 -5.28 12.98
C SER A 101 -8.25 -4.44 12.98
N LYS A 102 -7.49 -4.50 11.88
CA LYS A 102 -6.49 -3.46 11.56
C LYS A 102 -7.17 -2.08 11.53
N GLY A 103 -6.43 -1.04 11.91
CA GLY A 103 -6.90 0.35 11.96
C GLY A 103 -7.81 0.66 13.15
N ALA A 104 -8.30 -0.34 13.89
CA ALA A 104 -9.15 -0.10 15.04
C ALA A 104 -8.45 0.80 16.07
N VAL A 105 -9.15 1.87 16.48
CA VAL A 105 -8.70 2.82 17.50
C VAL A 105 -9.44 2.53 18.81
N ILE A 106 -8.70 2.49 19.91
CA ILE A 106 -9.24 2.55 21.28
C ILE A 106 -8.81 3.88 21.88
N VAL A 107 -9.77 4.72 22.27
CA VAL A 107 -9.52 6.05 22.86
C VAL A 107 -9.79 6.00 24.37
N LEU A 108 -8.71 6.08 25.15
CA LEU A 108 -8.75 6.13 26.60
C LEU A 108 -8.69 7.60 27.02
N TRP A 109 -9.81 8.17 27.48
CA TRP A 109 -9.90 9.59 27.84
C TRP A 109 -10.72 9.78 29.12
N ASN A 110 -10.06 10.32 30.16
CA ASN A 110 -10.71 10.72 31.41
C ASN A 110 -10.01 11.88 32.11
N GLN A 111 -10.75 12.57 32.98
CA GLN A 111 -10.21 13.59 33.89
C GLN A 111 -9.61 12.97 35.16
N VAL A 112 -8.30 13.14 35.35
CA VAL A 112 -7.59 12.65 36.54
C VAL A 112 -7.50 13.78 37.57
N SER A 113 -8.02 13.54 38.78
CA SER A 113 -8.01 14.51 39.88
C SER A 113 -6.81 14.32 40.80
N LEU A 114 -6.22 15.43 41.27
CA LEU A 114 -4.96 15.44 41.98
C LEU A 114 -5.08 16.07 43.39
N PRO A 115 -4.40 15.54 44.43
CA PRO A 115 -3.55 14.35 44.41
C PRO A 115 -4.36 13.08 44.12
N ARG A 116 -3.72 12.13 43.43
CA ARG A 116 -4.35 10.91 42.94
C ARG A 116 -4.83 10.02 44.08
N ASP A 117 -6.02 9.43 43.93
CA ASP A 117 -6.57 8.41 44.82
C ASP A 117 -6.59 7.03 44.14
N VAL A 118 -7.30 6.06 44.72
CA VAL A 118 -7.38 4.65 44.24
C VAL A 118 -8.64 4.36 43.41
N SER A 119 -9.22 5.36 42.74
CA SER A 119 -10.30 5.14 41.78
C SER A 119 -9.77 4.71 40.42
N ILE A 120 -10.21 3.56 39.89
CA ILE A 120 -9.77 3.06 38.58
C ILE A 120 -10.07 4.11 37.48
N LEU A 121 -9.03 4.52 36.76
CA LEU A 121 -9.05 5.39 35.59
C LEU A 121 -8.01 4.87 34.59
N TYR A 122 -8.07 5.29 33.33
CA TYR A 122 -6.99 5.11 32.37
C TYR A 122 -5.99 6.26 32.53
N ASP A 123 -4.84 6.03 33.19
CA ASP A 123 -3.89 7.09 33.51
C ASP A 123 -2.41 6.69 33.48
N GLY A 124 -1.53 7.60 33.88
CA GLY A 124 -0.10 7.32 33.87
C GLY A 124 0.25 6.22 34.86
N ARG A 125 1.19 5.36 34.47
CA ARG A 125 1.61 4.09 35.11
C ARG A 125 0.77 2.86 34.77
N ASP A 126 -0.38 2.97 34.12
CA ASP A 126 -1.11 1.78 33.66
C ASP A 126 -0.29 0.95 32.66
N ARG A 127 -0.47 -0.37 32.72
CA ARG A 127 0.24 -1.35 31.88
C ARG A 127 -0.68 -1.88 30.79
N ILE A 128 -0.13 -2.06 29.61
CA ILE A 128 -0.85 -2.60 28.45
C ILE A 128 -0.05 -3.76 27.89
N ALA A 129 -0.72 -4.88 27.59
CA ALA A 129 -0.16 -5.99 26.82
C ALA A 129 -1.03 -6.30 25.61
N SER A 130 -0.43 -6.75 24.51
CA SER A 130 -1.11 -7.03 23.26
C SER A 130 -0.53 -8.24 22.54
N THR A 131 -1.39 -9.03 21.90
CA THR A 131 -0.98 -10.15 21.03
C THR A 131 -0.50 -9.69 19.64
N ARG A 132 -0.57 -8.38 19.34
CA ARG A 132 -0.22 -7.76 18.05
C ARG A 132 0.40 -6.36 18.23
N PRO A 133 1.07 -5.79 17.21
CA PRO A 133 1.70 -4.49 17.36
C PRO A 133 0.70 -3.35 17.60
N LEU A 134 1.09 -2.36 18.41
CA LEU A 134 0.29 -1.17 18.67
C LEU A 134 1.02 0.12 18.27
N SER A 135 0.28 1.09 17.72
CA SER A 135 0.69 2.49 17.80
C SER A 135 0.09 3.08 19.07
N VAL A 136 0.94 3.40 20.06
CA VAL A 136 0.52 3.95 21.35
C VAL A 136 0.97 5.41 21.44
N SER A 137 0.04 6.30 21.77
CA SER A 137 0.34 7.72 21.99
C SER A 137 -0.41 8.24 23.21
N ARG A 138 0.10 9.32 23.81
CA ARG A 138 -0.43 9.89 25.04
C ARG A 138 -0.31 11.41 25.04
N ALA A 139 -1.38 12.09 25.44
CA ALA A 139 -1.48 13.54 25.53
C ALA A 139 -2.16 13.96 26.84
N GLY A 140 -1.84 15.15 27.33
CA GLY A 140 -2.42 15.64 28.59
C GLY A 140 -2.13 17.10 28.89
N TRP A 141 -3.02 17.72 29.66
CA TRP A 141 -2.96 19.11 30.10
C TRP A 141 -3.87 19.36 31.30
N ALA A 142 -3.63 20.43 32.06
CA ALA A 142 -4.52 20.82 33.14
C ALA A 142 -5.78 21.51 32.61
N THR A 143 -6.96 21.18 33.17
CA THR A 143 -8.27 21.73 32.75
C THR A 143 -8.36 23.26 32.82
N ILE A 144 -7.45 23.91 33.56
CA ILE A 144 -7.12 25.33 33.47
C ILE A 144 -5.58 25.40 33.42
N PRO A 145 -4.97 26.09 32.43
CA PRO A 145 -5.59 26.93 31.40
C PRO A 145 -6.19 26.17 30.20
N GLY A 146 -6.15 24.84 30.18
CA GLY A 146 -6.53 24.01 29.03
C GLY A 146 -5.32 23.62 28.17
N SER A 147 -5.58 23.19 26.93
CA SER A 147 -4.63 22.62 25.95
C SER A 147 -3.48 23.54 25.50
N ARG A 148 -3.36 24.73 26.09
CA ARG A 148 -2.27 25.69 25.90
C ARG A 148 -1.02 25.32 26.69
N VAL A 149 -1.19 24.69 27.86
CA VAL A 149 -0.08 24.18 28.69
C VAL A 149 -0.21 22.66 28.71
N ALA A 150 0.35 22.05 27.68
CA ALA A 150 0.05 20.71 27.25
C ALA A 150 1.30 20.00 26.71
N GLY A 151 1.20 18.68 26.56
CA GLY A 151 2.20 17.84 25.92
C GLY A 151 1.56 16.64 25.25
N ALA A 152 2.27 16.07 24.28
CA ALA A 152 1.97 14.78 23.69
C ALA A 152 3.28 14.03 23.43
N VAL A 153 3.23 12.70 23.51
CA VAL A 153 4.35 11.79 23.24
C VAL A 153 3.85 10.53 22.54
N ASN A 154 4.70 9.94 21.69
CA ASN A 154 4.57 8.53 21.33
C ASN A 154 5.14 7.68 22.49
N VAL A 155 4.46 6.58 22.80
CA VAL A 155 4.81 5.70 23.93
C VAL A 155 5.53 4.46 23.38
N SER A 156 6.83 4.36 23.67
CA SER A 156 7.63 3.20 23.30
C SER A 156 7.21 1.95 24.08
N ALA A 157 7.35 0.77 23.46
CA ALA A 157 7.14 -0.51 24.13
C ALA A 157 8.26 -0.77 25.15
N ILE A 158 8.03 -1.59 26.19
CA ILE A 158 9.08 -1.89 27.17
C ILE A 158 10.32 -2.54 26.56
N ARG A 159 10.19 -3.24 25.43
CA ARG A 159 11.34 -3.76 24.67
C ARG A 159 12.29 -2.67 24.15
N ASP A 160 11.86 -1.41 24.03
CA ASP A 160 12.72 -0.33 23.55
C ASP A 160 13.47 0.39 24.68
N TYR A 161 13.07 0.16 25.94
CA TYR A 161 13.63 0.82 27.14
C TYR A 161 15.12 0.49 27.31
N GLY A 162 15.88 1.38 27.97
CA GLY A 162 17.34 1.29 28.05
C GLY A 162 17.89 1.56 29.45
N LEU A 163 19.21 1.39 29.60
CA LEU A 163 19.91 1.54 30.88
C LEU A 163 20.59 2.91 31.05
N ARG A 164 20.80 3.65 29.96
CA ARG A 164 21.53 4.93 29.96
C ARG A 164 20.91 5.94 29.00
N PHE A 165 20.71 7.16 29.48
CA PHE A 165 20.20 8.29 28.71
C PHE A 165 21.06 9.54 28.98
N VAL A 166 21.15 10.42 28.00
CA VAL A 166 21.84 11.72 28.10
C VAL A 166 20.91 12.82 27.57
N CYS A 167 20.85 13.97 28.23
CA CYS A 167 19.97 15.07 27.87
C CYS A 167 20.64 15.99 26.82
N PRO A 168 20.14 16.04 25.57
CA PRO A 168 20.71 16.86 24.50
C PRO A 168 20.32 18.36 24.60
N LEU A 169 19.55 18.73 25.63
CA LEU A 169 19.14 20.09 25.98
C LEU A 169 19.09 20.25 27.51
N GLY A 170 19.18 21.49 27.98
CA GLY A 170 19.07 21.84 29.40
C GLY A 170 19.03 23.35 29.64
N GLU A 171 18.87 23.78 30.89
CA GLU A 171 18.65 25.19 31.28
C GLU A 171 19.86 26.11 31.01
N ASN A 172 21.04 25.55 30.76
CA ASN A 172 22.24 26.28 30.32
C ASN A 172 22.28 26.54 28.80
N VAL A 173 21.42 25.91 27.99
CA VAL A 173 21.38 26.08 26.53
C VAL A 173 20.79 27.45 26.17
N THR A 174 21.68 28.42 25.99
CA THR A 174 21.31 29.82 25.74
C THR A 174 20.77 30.01 24.32
N THR A 175 19.46 30.14 24.20
CA THR A 175 18.76 30.48 22.95
C THR A 175 18.29 31.93 22.96
N ALA A 176 18.28 32.60 21.80
CA ALA A 176 17.92 34.02 21.72
C ALA A 176 16.49 34.32 22.23
N SER A 177 15.55 33.38 22.02
CA SER A 177 14.16 33.43 22.50
C SER A 177 13.98 32.91 23.92
N GLY A 178 15.00 32.31 24.54
CA GLY A 178 14.96 31.77 25.91
C GLY A 178 14.01 30.57 26.04
N LEU A 179 14.09 29.62 25.12
CA LEU A 179 13.16 28.50 24.94
C LEU A 179 13.16 27.48 26.09
N PHE A 180 14.33 27.26 26.69
CA PHE A 180 14.61 26.17 27.61
C PHE A 180 14.91 26.68 29.03
N THR A 181 14.32 27.81 29.43
CA THR A 181 14.53 28.33 30.79
C THR A 181 13.90 27.48 31.88
N TYR A 182 13.19 26.41 31.53
CA TYR A 182 12.96 25.21 32.33
C TYR A 182 13.29 23.97 31.49
N THR A 183 13.97 22.99 32.09
CA THR A 183 14.09 21.62 31.56
C THR A 183 13.92 20.64 32.72
N GLY A 184 12.84 19.87 32.69
CA GLY A 184 12.57 18.77 33.60
C GLY A 184 12.66 17.42 32.90
N LEU A 185 12.95 16.38 33.68
CA LEU A 185 13.20 15.02 33.20
C LEU A 185 12.38 14.03 34.01
N LEU A 186 11.56 13.22 33.33
CA LEU A 186 10.84 12.10 33.92
C LEU A 186 11.51 10.78 33.52
N VAL A 187 11.64 9.88 34.49
CA VAL A 187 12.15 8.50 34.30
C VAL A 187 11.15 7.52 34.89
N MET A 188 10.81 6.43 34.19
CA MET A 188 9.88 5.39 34.64
C MET A 188 10.49 4.00 34.43
N ALA A 189 10.39 3.14 35.45
CA ALA A 189 11.04 1.82 35.46
C ALA A 189 10.14 0.68 34.95
N GLN A 190 10.73 -0.23 34.17
CA GLN A 190 10.08 -1.49 33.80
C GLN A 190 9.95 -2.43 35.01
N GLU A 191 11.01 -2.58 35.81
CA GLU A 191 11.11 -3.63 36.82
C GLU A 191 11.15 -3.11 38.25
N SER A 192 10.83 -4.00 39.20
CA SER A 192 10.86 -3.69 40.62
C SER A 192 12.28 -3.70 41.19
N ALA A 193 12.55 -2.78 42.13
CA ALA A 193 13.88 -2.50 42.66
C ALA A 193 14.89 -2.07 41.58
N THR A 194 14.44 -1.22 40.65
CA THR A 194 15.32 -0.53 39.70
C THR A 194 16.01 0.63 40.41
N GLU A 195 17.31 0.51 40.64
CA GLU A 195 18.17 1.60 41.14
C GLU A 195 18.41 2.56 39.97
N VAL A 196 18.17 3.86 40.17
CA VAL A 196 18.39 4.91 39.16
C VAL A 196 19.20 6.05 39.77
N GLN A 197 20.22 6.48 39.05
CA GLN A 197 21.00 7.69 39.33
C GLN A 197 20.66 8.73 38.26
N ILE A 198 20.20 9.91 38.67
CA ILE A 198 19.95 11.06 37.78
C ILE A 198 20.94 12.18 38.12
N ASP A 199 21.90 12.38 37.22
CA ASP A 199 22.89 13.43 37.28
C ASP A 199 22.37 14.66 36.50
N LEU A 200 22.27 15.80 37.18
CA LEU A 200 21.67 17.03 36.63
C LEU A 200 22.67 17.92 35.87
N ASP A 201 23.99 17.78 36.09
CA ASP A 201 25.03 18.59 35.44
C ASP A 201 26.10 17.80 34.67
N GLY A 202 25.98 16.47 34.63
CA GLY A 202 26.76 15.59 33.77
C GLY A 202 28.22 15.51 34.22
N ALA A 203 29.16 15.82 33.32
CA ALA A 203 30.59 15.93 33.65
C ALA A 203 30.94 17.13 34.57
N GLY A 204 29.96 17.67 35.30
CA GLY A 204 30.08 18.75 36.27
C GLY A 204 30.51 18.28 37.66
N ALA A 205 29.83 18.79 38.70
CA ALA A 205 30.21 18.57 40.10
C ALA A 205 29.02 18.54 41.08
N GLY A 206 27.79 18.36 40.59
CA GLY A 206 26.65 17.99 41.41
C GLY A 206 26.80 16.60 42.01
N GLU A 207 25.97 16.29 43.00
CA GLU A 207 25.77 14.92 43.46
C GLU A 207 24.51 14.39 42.77
N ALA A 208 24.59 13.20 42.16
CA ALA A 208 23.46 12.60 41.46
C ALA A 208 22.30 12.29 42.42
N ILE A 209 21.07 12.40 41.92
CA ILE A 209 19.87 11.98 42.64
C ILE A 209 19.79 10.44 42.55
N GLU A 210 20.04 9.77 43.67
CA GLU A 210 19.84 8.32 43.80
C GLU A 210 18.40 8.01 44.24
N ILE A 211 17.71 7.15 43.48
CA ILE A 211 16.36 6.64 43.79
C ILE A 211 16.29 5.14 43.53
N VAL A 212 15.29 4.48 44.13
CA VAL A 212 14.88 3.13 43.77
C VAL A 212 13.42 3.19 43.35
N LEU A 213 13.14 2.80 42.11
CA LEU A 213 11.79 2.71 41.56
C LEU A 213 11.33 1.25 41.53
N ASN A 214 10.04 1.04 41.78
CA ASN A 214 9.40 -0.23 41.48
C ASN A 214 8.86 -0.26 40.05
N ARG A 215 8.42 -1.43 39.58
CA ARG A 215 7.73 -1.60 38.29
C ARG A 215 6.65 -0.54 38.11
N GLY A 216 6.68 0.18 36.99
CA GLY A 216 5.72 1.23 36.65
C GLY A 216 5.74 2.45 37.58
N GLU A 217 6.67 2.58 38.53
CA GLU A 217 6.88 3.84 39.25
C GLU A 217 7.77 4.79 38.42
N SER A 218 7.54 6.09 38.57
CA SER A 218 8.31 7.14 37.92
C SER A 218 8.77 8.23 38.88
N TYR A 219 9.79 8.97 38.47
CA TYR A 219 10.33 10.12 39.17
C TYR A 219 10.49 11.30 38.21
N LEU A 220 10.23 12.52 38.73
CA LEU A 220 10.47 13.78 38.04
C LEU A 220 11.60 14.56 38.72
N ALA A 221 12.65 14.88 37.97
CA ALA A 221 13.53 16.00 38.27
C ALA A 221 12.88 17.30 37.76
N ASP A 222 12.23 18.06 38.65
CA ASP A 222 11.47 19.29 38.34
C ASP A 222 12.39 20.50 38.12
N GLY A 223 13.06 20.52 36.97
CA GLY A 223 13.98 21.59 36.58
C GLY A 223 15.44 21.35 36.96
N GLY A 224 16.31 22.26 36.55
CA GLY A 224 17.74 22.24 36.85
C GLY A 224 18.58 21.28 35.99
N ILE A 225 17.96 20.53 35.07
CA ILE A 225 18.65 19.68 34.08
C ILE A 225 19.50 20.57 33.17
N LEU A 226 20.78 20.25 33.04
CA LEU A 226 21.73 20.92 32.14
C LEU A 226 22.06 20.05 30.92
N LEU A 227 22.63 20.67 29.88
CA LEU A 227 23.15 19.96 28.70
C LEU A 227 24.15 18.88 29.12
N GLY A 228 23.94 17.64 28.70
CA GLY A 228 24.79 16.51 29.06
C GLY A 228 24.48 15.86 30.41
N ALA A 229 23.42 16.27 31.11
CA ALA A 229 22.84 15.55 32.25
C ALA A 229 22.51 14.09 31.87
N THR A 230 22.65 13.15 32.80
CA THR A 230 22.54 11.70 32.50
C THR A 230 21.59 10.96 33.43
N VAL A 231 21.00 9.89 32.90
CA VAL A 231 20.32 8.83 33.68
C VAL A 231 21.11 7.56 33.52
N GLU A 232 21.45 6.90 34.62
CA GLU A 232 22.01 5.54 34.63
C GLU A 232 21.15 4.66 35.54
N ALA A 233 20.76 3.47 35.07
CA ALA A 233 19.80 2.59 35.72
C ALA A 233 20.24 1.11 35.77
N SER A 234 19.87 0.41 36.84
CA SER A 234 20.22 -1.01 37.05
C SER A 234 19.34 -2.01 36.28
N GLN A 235 18.23 -1.54 35.71
CA GLN A 235 17.25 -2.26 34.89
C GLN A 235 16.65 -1.28 33.86
N PRO A 236 15.97 -1.74 32.80
CA PRO A 236 15.45 -0.87 31.75
C PRO A 236 14.45 0.19 32.26
N VAL A 237 14.64 1.42 31.80
CA VAL A 237 13.74 2.56 32.03
C VAL A 237 13.39 3.26 30.72
N GLN A 238 12.26 3.97 30.70
CA GLN A 238 11.99 5.02 29.71
C GLN A 238 12.25 6.40 30.30
N ALA A 239 12.67 7.35 29.46
CA ALA A 239 12.93 8.72 29.87
C ALA A 239 12.28 9.75 28.91
N HIS A 240 11.75 10.83 29.49
CA HIS A 240 11.06 11.89 28.75
C HIS A 240 11.51 13.27 29.25
N LEU A 241 11.81 14.21 28.35
CA LEU A 241 12.04 15.61 28.72
C LEU A 241 10.78 16.44 28.56
N ILE A 242 10.56 17.36 29.51
CA ILE A 242 9.62 18.47 29.38
C ILE A 242 10.44 19.76 29.44
N THR A 243 10.41 20.55 28.37
CA THR A 243 11.05 21.87 28.32
C THR A 243 10.02 22.97 28.21
N GLY A 244 10.38 24.17 28.64
CA GLY A 244 9.55 25.34 28.45
C GLY A 244 10.18 26.63 28.95
N LYS A 245 9.38 27.70 28.91
CA LYS A 245 9.82 29.04 29.29
C LYS A 245 9.14 29.53 30.57
N ARG A 246 9.92 29.69 31.64
CA ARG A 246 9.47 30.31 32.91
C ARG A 246 9.17 31.80 32.74
N ASP A 247 8.30 32.31 33.62
CA ASP A 247 8.01 33.73 33.84
C ASP A 247 7.55 34.53 32.59
N CYS A 248 6.94 33.86 31.61
CA CYS A 248 6.41 34.51 30.41
C CYS A 248 4.88 34.47 30.37
N TYR A 249 4.25 35.52 29.79
CA TYR A 249 2.80 35.61 29.58
C TYR A 249 2.34 34.78 28.36
N CYS A 250 3.03 33.68 28.13
CA CYS A 250 2.95 32.83 26.96
C CYS A 250 3.00 31.38 27.42
N TYR A 251 2.22 30.53 26.76
CA TYR A 251 2.22 29.11 27.05
C TYR A 251 3.21 28.46 26.07
N MET A 252 4.32 27.98 26.59
CA MET A 252 5.46 27.47 25.82
C MET A 252 5.95 26.18 26.48
N THR A 253 5.31 25.07 26.17
CA THR A 253 5.65 23.72 26.65
C THR A 253 6.04 22.81 25.48
N ARG A 254 7.01 21.92 25.69
CA ARG A 254 7.45 20.93 24.69
C ARG A 254 7.78 19.62 25.40
N SER A 255 7.35 18.50 24.84
CA SER A 255 7.60 17.15 25.38
C SER A 255 8.44 16.34 24.40
N TYR A 256 9.33 15.47 24.90
CA TYR A 256 10.26 14.69 24.10
C TYR A 256 10.45 13.29 24.67
N THR A 257 10.09 12.25 23.92
CA THR A 257 10.52 10.87 24.20
C THR A 257 12.03 10.77 23.93
N LEU A 258 12.85 10.46 24.93
CA LEU A 258 14.29 10.26 24.72
C LEU A 258 14.57 8.83 24.25
N TYR A 259 15.50 8.68 23.31
CA TYR A 259 16.12 7.38 23.04
C TYR A 259 17.31 7.16 23.99
N PRO A 260 17.49 5.95 24.54
CA PRO A 260 18.69 5.59 25.27
C PRO A 260 19.93 5.65 24.37
N GLU A 261 21.11 5.84 24.97
CA GLU A 261 22.37 6.05 24.26
C GLU A 261 22.74 4.90 23.31
N ASP A 262 22.32 3.67 23.64
CA ASP A 262 22.53 2.47 22.82
C ASP A 262 21.69 2.41 21.52
N GLN A 263 20.76 3.35 21.34
CA GLN A 263 19.98 3.54 20.11
C GLN A 263 20.45 4.72 19.26
N TRP A 264 21.42 5.52 19.72
CA TRP A 264 21.89 6.71 19.00
C TRP A 264 22.63 6.34 17.72
N THR A 265 22.54 7.19 16.70
CA THR A 265 23.05 6.93 15.35
C THR A 265 23.86 8.10 14.78
N ASP A 266 24.57 7.82 13.68
CA ASP A 266 25.25 8.82 12.85
C ASP A 266 24.29 9.65 11.98
N GLY A 267 23.04 9.21 11.84
CA GLY A 267 22.05 9.81 10.96
C GLY A 267 20.65 9.93 11.58
N TYR A 268 20.00 11.06 11.35
CA TYR A 268 18.65 11.39 11.82
C TYR A 268 17.85 12.15 10.75
N THR A 269 16.56 11.84 10.63
CA THR A 269 15.63 12.51 9.72
C THR A 269 14.52 13.25 10.47
N CYS A 270 14.25 14.48 10.04
CA CYS A 270 13.16 15.33 10.53
C CYS A 270 12.12 15.56 9.43
N PRO A 271 10.83 15.22 9.62
CA PRO A 271 9.78 15.52 8.66
C PRO A 271 9.14 16.90 8.87
N ILE A 272 9.45 17.58 9.97
CA ILE A 272 8.74 18.78 10.42
C ILE A 272 9.31 20.04 9.76
N SER A 273 8.51 20.66 8.90
CA SER A 273 8.70 22.04 8.46
C SER A 273 7.61 22.93 9.04
N THR A 274 7.86 24.24 9.10
CA THR A 274 6.82 25.27 9.34
C THR A 274 7.06 26.49 8.46
N THR A 275 6.05 27.34 8.28
CA THR A 275 6.26 28.74 7.83
C THR A 275 6.81 29.64 8.94
N GLY A 276 6.62 29.25 10.21
CA GLY A 276 7.37 29.72 11.36
C GLY A 276 8.85 29.29 11.31
N LYS A 277 9.69 29.83 12.19
CA LYS A 277 11.10 29.39 12.30
C LYS A 277 11.17 28.24 13.29
N SER A 278 11.53 27.06 12.81
CA SER A 278 11.73 25.86 13.63
C SER A 278 13.20 25.48 13.62
N TYR A 279 13.73 25.09 14.78
CA TYR A 279 15.16 24.84 14.98
C TYR A 279 15.40 23.41 15.45
N VAL A 280 16.22 22.67 14.72
CA VAL A 280 16.78 21.39 15.16
C VAL A 280 18.03 21.68 15.98
N PHE A 281 18.08 21.15 17.19
CA PHE A 281 19.23 21.20 18.09
C PHE A 281 19.94 19.85 18.02
N VAL A 282 21.19 19.86 17.57
CA VAL A 282 22.04 18.66 17.48
C VAL A 282 23.08 18.71 18.60
N TYR A 283 23.04 17.72 19.48
CA TYR A 283 23.96 17.55 20.60
C TYR A 283 25.05 16.53 20.25
N ASN A 284 26.30 16.93 20.43
CA ASN A 284 27.47 16.11 20.23
C ASN A 284 27.98 15.53 21.57
N PRO A 285 27.85 14.22 21.83
CA PRO A 285 28.37 13.58 23.04
C PRO A 285 29.90 13.35 23.00
N ASN A 286 30.56 13.57 21.87
CA ASN A 286 31.94 13.18 21.66
C ASN A 286 32.93 14.22 22.23
N ALA A 287 34.14 13.74 22.56
CA ALA A 287 35.24 14.58 23.05
C ALA A 287 35.95 15.38 21.94
N HIS A 288 35.44 15.31 20.71
CA HIS A 288 35.92 16.00 19.50
C HIS A 288 34.73 16.61 18.75
N PRO A 289 34.93 17.69 17.95
CA PRO A 289 33.86 18.32 17.19
C PRO A 289 33.37 17.41 16.05
N LEU A 290 32.08 17.52 15.72
CA LEU A 290 31.46 16.86 14.56
C LEU A 290 31.14 17.87 13.46
N THR A 291 31.40 17.48 12.21
CA THR A 291 30.63 18.00 11.06
C THR A 291 29.28 17.30 11.03
N ILE A 292 28.20 18.06 10.87
CA ILE A 292 26.88 17.55 10.54
C ILE A 292 26.53 18.04 9.14
N HIS A 293 26.42 17.11 8.19
CA HIS A 293 25.91 17.34 6.85
C HIS A 293 24.39 17.35 6.86
N THR A 294 23.78 18.27 6.12
CA THR A 294 22.33 18.36 5.97
C THR A 294 21.90 18.13 4.53
N THR A 295 20.78 17.43 4.33
CA THR A 295 20.14 17.21 3.03
C THR A 295 18.67 17.59 3.11
N SER A 296 18.20 18.40 2.17
CA SER A 296 16.85 19.00 2.15
C SER A 296 16.43 19.35 0.71
N ILE A 297 15.16 19.72 0.46
CA ILE A 297 14.75 20.21 -0.88
C ILE A 297 15.37 21.56 -1.23
N ALA A 298 15.87 22.30 -0.23
CA ALA A 298 16.65 23.52 -0.42
C ALA A 298 18.11 23.25 -0.84
N GLY A 299 18.52 21.98 -0.89
CA GLY A 299 19.87 21.53 -1.22
C GLY A 299 20.59 20.86 -0.05
N THR A 300 21.88 20.64 -0.24
CA THR A 300 22.81 20.10 0.77
C THR A 300 23.66 21.19 1.40
N GLY A 301 24.06 20.99 2.66
CA GLY A 301 24.98 21.87 3.38
C GLY A 301 25.66 21.14 4.53
N SER A 302 26.39 21.87 5.37
CA SER A 302 26.90 21.34 6.63
C SER A 302 27.16 22.43 7.67
N PHE A 303 27.27 22.03 8.94
CA PHE A 303 27.67 22.89 10.06
C PHE A 303 28.52 22.10 11.06
N GLN A 304 29.14 22.80 12.01
CA GLN A 304 29.95 22.20 13.08
C GLN A 304 29.18 22.15 14.40
N VAL A 305 29.46 21.11 15.20
CA VAL A 305 29.03 20.98 16.59
C VAL A 305 30.28 20.72 17.43
N ASP A 306 30.62 21.63 18.32
CA ASP A 306 31.78 21.48 19.20
C ASP A 306 31.66 20.23 20.10
N ALA A 307 32.79 19.76 20.63
CA ALA A 307 32.82 18.65 21.57
C ALA A 307 31.94 18.93 22.81
N LEU A 308 31.16 17.94 23.25
CA LEU A 308 30.26 18.03 24.42
C LEU A 308 29.29 19.25 24.38
N SER A 309 28.85 19.64 23.17
CA SER A 309 28.12 20.89 22.92
C SER A 309 26.88 20.67 22.04
N VAL A 310 26.06 21.72 21.89
CA VAL A 310 24.84 21.71 21.08
C VAL A 310 24.82 22.88 20.09
N SER A 311 24.51 22.59 18.82
CA SER A 311 24.33 23.58 17.75
C SER A 311 22.90 23.55 17.21
N SER A 312 22.35 24.70 16.83
CA SER A 312 21.02 24.82 16.25
C SER A 312 21.04 25.07 14.74
N TRP A 313 20.21 24.36 13.97
CA TRP A 313 20.02 24.55 12.53
C TRP A 313 18.55 24.91 12.21
N GLU A 314 18.32 25.83 11.29
CA GLU A 314 16.98 26.33 10.94
C GLU A 314 16.34 25.50 9.82
N MET A 315 15.17 24.91 10.07
CA MET A 315 14.46 24.09 9.08
C MET A 315 13.96 24.92 7.89
N PRO A 316 14.18 24.49 6.62
CA PRO A 316 13.64 25.16 5.45
C PRO A 316 12.12 24.97 5.33
N ILE A 317 11.43 26.04 4.92
CA ILE A 317 9.97 26.01 4.72
C ILE A 317 9.61 24.94 3.66
N ARG A 318 8.61 24.10 3.98
CA ARG A 318 8.12 22.96 3.17
C ARG A 318 9.13 21.85 2.92
N SER A 319 10.22 21.81 3.68
CA SER A 319 11.23 20.74 3.65
C SER A 319 11.30 19.98 4.97
N GLY A 320 11.31 18.64 4.89
CA GLY A 320 12.02 17.84 5.89
C GLY A 320 13.53 17.98 5.68
N ALA A 321 14.33 17.42 6.59
CA ALA A 321 15.77 17.39 6.44
C ALA A 321 16.38 16.15 7.09
N ARG A 322 17.42 15.59 6.44
CA ARG A 322 18.30 14.58 7.01
C ARG A 322 19.58 15.23 7.51
N PHE A 323 20.05 14.79 8.67
CA PHE A 323 21.27 15.21 9.34
C PHE A 323 22.17 13.98 9.47
N GLN A 324 23.43 14.06 9.03
CA GLN A 324 24.39 12.95 9.16
C GLN A 324 25.78 13.45 9.58
N SER A 325 26.44 12.75 10.49
CA SER A 325 27.78 13.08 10.98
C SER A 325 28.90 12.62 10.05
N ASP A 326 30.05 13.29 10.11
CA ASP A 326 31.32 12.71 9.64
C ASP A 326 31.71 11.49 10.49
N GLY A 327 32.43 10.54 9.88
CA GLY A 327 33.07 9.41 10.60
C GLY A 327 32.14 8.31 11.13
N ASN A 328 30.83 8.47 10.98
CA ASN A 328 29.77 7.66 11.61
C ASN A 328 29.71 7.81 13.15
N ASP A 329 30.18 8.93 13.71
CA ASP A 329 30.12 9.19 15.15
C ASP A 329 28.67 9.51 15.59
N PRO A 330 28.18 8.94 16.71
CA PRO A 330 26.79 9.11 17.14
C PRO A 330 26.53 10.51 17.70
N PHE A 331 25.29 10.98 17.53
CA PHE A 331 24.75 12.19 18.14
C PHE A 331 23.28 11.99 18.54
N GLN A 332 22.64 13.00 19.14
CA GLN A 332 21.18 13.05 19.28
C GLN A 332 20.63 14.41 18.87
N ALA A 333 19.42 14.45 18.31
CA ALA A 333 18.79 15.67 17.83
C ALA A 333 17.31 15.80 18.20
N LEU A 334 16.92 16.99 18.63
CA LEU A 334 15.54 17.38 18.98
C LEU A 334 15.12 18.63 18.20
N ILE A 335 13.83 18.80 17.88
CA ILE A 335 13.31 20.03 17.26
C ILE A 335 12.53 20.90 18.26
N ALA A 336 12.69 22.22 18.17
CA ALA A 336 11.76 23.20 18.74
C ALA A 336 10.99 23.89 17.60
N VAL A 337 9.69 23.62 17.53
CA VAL A 337 8.79 24.09 16.48
C VAL A 337 8.31 25.52 16.78
N ASN A 338 8.23 26.34 15.73
CA ASN A 338 7.87 27.77 15.74
C ASN A 338 8.54 28.63 16.83
N ALA A 339 9.81 28.35 17.14
CA ALA A 339 10.58 28.94 18.23
C ALA A 339 11.07 30.40 17.97
N GLN A 340 10.18 31.27 17.48
CA GLN A 340 10.46 32.64 17.04
C GLN A 340 10.69 33.66 18.19
N LEU A 341 11.15 34.85 17.79
CA LEU A 341 11.40 36.00 18.67
C LEU A 341 10.26 37.02 18.61
N TYR A 342 9.59 37.24 19.73
CA TYR A 342 8.63 38.34 19.96
C TYR A 342 7.41 38.44 19.01
N ALA A 343 7.15 37.40 18.20
CA ALA A 343 5.86 37.21 17.53
C ALA A 343 4.82 36.61 18.51
N ALA A 344 3.56 36.49 18.07
CA ALA A 344 2.52 35.89 18.90
C ALA A 344 2.85 34.41 19.19
N HIS A 345 2.79 34.04 20.47
CA HIS A 345 3.15 32.73 21.00
C HIS A 345 2.01 31.75 20.72
N MET A 346 2.11 31.07 19.57
CA MET A 346 1.11 30.17 19.02
C MET A 346 1.81 29.06 18.23
N TRP A 347 1.24 27.86 18.20
CA TRP A 347 1.73 26.73 17.40
C TRP A 347 3.17 26.29 17.78
N GLU A 348 3.57 26.53 19.03
CA GLU A 348 4.87 26.11 19.58
C GLU A 348 4.78 24.69 20.17
N TRP A 349 5.57 23.75 19.65
CA TRP A 349 5.73 22.41 20.21
C TRP A 349 7.16 21.89 19.98
N GLY A 350 7.43 20.62 20.28
CA GLY A 350 8.73 19.98 20.05
C GLY A 350 8.60 18.48 19.91
N ALA A 351 9.60 17.85 19.30
CA ALA A 351 9.67 16.40 19.14
C ALA A 351 11.12 15.94 18.98
N SER A 352 11.38 14.66 19.26
CA SER A 352 12.65 14.01 18.94
C SER A 352 12.73 13.71 17.45
N LEU A 353 13.89 13.81 16.82
CA LEU A 353 14.05 13.36 15.42
C LEU A 353 14.00 11.84 15.35
N VAL A 354 13.70 11.27 14.17
CA VAL A 354 13.74 9.81 13.98
C VAL A 354 15.19 9.42 13.63
N PRO A 355 15.82 8.45 14.33
CA PRO A 355 17.08 7.85 13.88
C PRO A 355 16.89 7.25 12.48
N ASP A 356 17.82 7.44 11.55
CA ASP A 356 17.64 6.95 10.18
C ASP A 356 17.45 5.42 10.14
N ALA A 357 18.18 4.71 11.01
CA ALA A 357 18.07 3.26 11.21
C ALA A 357 16.89 2.86 12.12
N ALA A 358 15.84 3.68 12.16
CA ALA A 358 14.52 3.38 12.73
C ALA A 358 13.39 3.60 11.71
N LEU A 359 13.64 4.25 10.57
CA LEU A 359 12.62 4.62 9.58
C LEU A 359 12.00 3.37 8.93
N THR A 360 10.68 3.38 8.71
CA THR A 360 9.92 2.33 8.02
C THR A 360 9.27 2.85 6.74
N ALA A 361 8.71 1.93 5.95
CA ALA A 361 7.84 2.20 4.80
C ALA A 361 6.33 2.24 5.16
N GLU A 362 5.96 2.10 6.44
CA GLU A 362 4.58 2.21 6.95
C GLU A 362 4.57 2.83 8.35
N ALA A 363 3.62 3.72 8.61
CA ALA A 363 3.38 4.35 9.91
C ALA A 363 1.86 4.44 10.18
N ILE A 364 1.45 4.11 11.40
CA ILE A 364 0.06 4.26 11.87
C ILE A 364 0.03 5.35 12.94
N ILE A 365 -0.84 6.33 12.75
CA ILE A 365 -0.93 7.53 13.57
C ILE A 365 -1.77 7.25 14.81
N GLY A 366 -1.27 7.67 15.98
CA GLY A 366 -1.98 7.61 17.26
C GLY A 366 -3.05 8.70 17.35
N TRP A 367 -3.24 9.28 18.53
CA TRP A 367 -4.13 10.43 18.74
C TRP A 367 -3.61 11.62 17.95
N ALA A 368 -4.44 12.16 17.05
CA ALA A 368 -4.04 13.20 16.11
C ALA A 368 -5.22 14.11 15.66
N PRO A 369 -6.05 14.66 16.55
CA PRO A 369 -7.19 15.49 16.13
C PRO A 369 -6.77 16.84 15.53
N GLY A 370 -7.52 17.33 14.56
CA GLY A 370 -7.30 18.61 13.87
C GLY A 370 -7.54 19.84 14.76
N SER A 371 -8.45 19.74 15.74
CA SER A 371 -8.62 20.67 16.88
C SER A 371 -9.12 19.88 18.09
N TYR A 372 -9.03 20.45 19.30
CA TYR A 372 -9.51 19.79 20.53
C TYR A 372 -10.97 19.29 20.46
N ASP A 373 -11.81 20.00 19.71
CA ASP A 373 -13.25 19.75 19.59
C ASP A 373 -13.67 19.31 18.17
N LEU A 374 -12.70 18.96 17.31
CA LEU A 374 -12.86 18.58 15.90
C LEU A 374 -13.59 19.63 15.02
N THR A 375 -13.69 20.90 15.46
CA THR A 375 -14.37 21.95 14.69
C THR A 375 -13.53 22.58 13.58
N GLU A 376 -12.20 22.51 13.67
CA GLU A 376 -11.24 23.04 12.69
C GLU A 376 -10.10 22.01 12.48
N ASN A 377 -9.29 22.20 11.44
CA ASN A 377 -8.29 21.21 10.98
C ASN A 377 -6.89 21.84 10.90
N ASP A 378 -6.35 22.28 12.05
CA ASP A 378 -5.10 23.05 12.15
C ASP A 378 -3.86 22.17 12.44
N ASN A 379 -4.04 20.90 12.82
CA ASN A 379 -2.99 19.98 13.25
C ASN A 379 -2.82 18.79 12.26
N PRO A 380 -2.04 18.95 11.18
CA PRO A 380 -1.81 17.89 10.19
C PRO A 380 -0.90 16.77 10.68
N VAL A 381 -0.88 15.67 9.94
CA VAL A 381 0.27 14.76 9.89
C VAL A 381 1.30 15.33 8.90
N LEU A 382 2.53 15.53 9.34
CA LEU A 382 3.67 15.97 8.53
C LEU A 382 4.52 14.75 8.15
N VAL A 383 4.73 14.52 6.85
CA VAL A 383 5.51 13.38 6.33
C VAL A 383 6.62 13.84 5.38
N ALA A 384 7.79 13.20 5.45
CA ALA A 384 8.89 13.42 4.52
C ALA A 384 9.61 12.09 4.19
N PRO A 385 9.64 11.65 2.92
CA PRO A 385 10.33 10.43 2.50
C PRO A 385 11.81 10.66 2.23
N THR A 386 12.63 9.62 2.42
CA THR A 386 14.10 9.66 2.20
C THR A 386 14.50 9.69 0.73
N ALA A 387 13.63 9.21 -0.16
CA ALA A 387 13.78 9.23 -1.62
C ALA A 387 12.48 9.72 -2.29
N ALA A 388 12.51 9.97 -3.60
CA ALA A 388 11.31 10.31 -4.34
C ALA A 388 10.35 9.10 -4.41
N THR A 389 9.10 9.27 -4.00
CA THR A 389 8.13 8.17 -3.90
C THR A 389 6.69 8.67 -3.85
N ARG A 390 5.73 7.75 -3.97
CA ARG A 390 4.32 8.00 -3.65
C ARG A 390 4.04 7.53 -2.22
N VAL A 391 3.64 8.45 -1.35
CA VAL A 391 3.06 8.14 -0.04
C VAL A 391 1.56 7.95 -0.22
N TYR A 392 1.05 6.81 0.23
CA TYR A 392 -0.36 6.45 0.26
C TYR A 392 -0.91 6.76 1.66
N ALA A 393 -2.10 7.35 1.73
CA ALA A 393 -2.81 7.66 2.95
C ALA A 393 -4.19 6.98 2.93
N ASP A 394 -4.35 6.07 3.88
CA ASP A 394 -5.50 5.23 4.19
C ASP A 394 -6.11 5.83 5.47
N PHE A 395 -7.20 6.58 5.29
CA PHE A 395 -7.80 7.44 6.32
C PHE A 395 -8.56 6.59 7.33
N ASN A 396 -8.47 6.91 8.62
CA ASN A 396 -8.76 5.98 9.76
C ASN A 396 -7.95 4.65 9.76
N GLY A 397 -7.19 4.31 8.71
CA GLY A 397 -6.45 3.05 8.58
C GLY A 397 -7.32 1.80 8.37
N ASP A 398 -8.58 1.98 7.95
CA ASP A 398 -9.60 0.92 7.86
C ASP A 398 -9.57 0.12 6.54
N GLY A 399 -8.64 0.45 5.64
CA GLY A 399 -8.50 -0.20 4.35
C GLY A 399 -9.68 0.05 3.41
N GLN A 400 -10.42 1.16 3.60
CA GLN A 400 -11.45 1.65 2.69
C GLN A 400 -10.93 2.81 1.82
N GLY A 401 -11.82 3.72 1.43
CA GLY A 401 -11.51 4.82 0.53
C GLY A 401 -11.79 4.55 -0.96
N PRO A 402 -11.89 5.63 -1.78
CA PRO A 402 -12.25 5.56 -3.19
C PRO A 402 -11.11 5.16 -4.13
N LEU A 403 -9.85 5.18 -3.69
CA LEU A 403 -8.69 4.82 -4.50
C LEU A 403 -8.26 3.37 -4.24
N VAL A 404 -7.43 2.83 -5.15
CA VAL A 404 -6.88 1.48 -5.08
C VAL A 404 -5.40 1.53 -5.45
N ASP A 405 -4.56 0.88 -4.67
CA ASP A 405 -3.10 0.82 -4.81
C ASP A 405 -2.65 -0.29 -5.80
N PRO A 406 -1.36 -0.35 -6.18
CA PRO A 406 -0.87 -1.35 -7.13
C PRO A 406 -0.96 -2.82 -6.70
N LYS A 407 -1.26 -3.13 -5.43
CA LYS A 407 -1.53 -4.50 -4.91
C LYS A 407 -3.01 -4.74 -4.64
N GLY A 408 -3.89 -3.78 -4.91
CA GLY A 408 -5.33 -3.89 -4.69
C GLY A 408 -5.83 -3.42 -3.32
N GLY A 409 -4.95 -2.93 -2.44
CA GLY A 409 -5.34 -2.27 -1.20
C GLY A 409 -6.09 -0.98 -1.49
N ARG A 410 -7.09 -0.61 -0.68
CA ARG A 410 -7.77 0.68 -0.82
C ARG A 410 -7.08 1.76 -0.01
N TYR A 411 -7.30 3.01 -0.41
CA TYR A 411 -6.85 4.20 0.30
C TYR A 411 -7.63 5.44 -0.17
N ASP A 412 -7.38 6.60 0.46
CA ASP A 412 -8.14 7.83 0.22
C ASP A 412 -7.37 8.91 -0.54
N ALA A 413 -6.11 9.15 -0.14
CA ALA A 413 -5.27 10.17 -0.74
C ALA A 413 -3.86 9.64 -1.02
N GLY A 414 -3.23 10.11 -2.10
CA GLY A 414 -1.87 9.67 -2.44
C GLY A 414 -1.06 10.82 -3.02
N TYR A 415 0.14 10.98 -2.48
CA TYR A 415 0.99 12.14 -2.64
C TYR A 415 2.30 11.73 -3.29
N ASP A 416 2.56 12.24 -4.49
CA ASP A 416 3.84 12.02 -5.19
C ASP A 416 4.84 13.08 -4.70
N LEU A 417 5.84 12.62 -3.93
CA LEU A 417 6.76 13.46 -3.17
C LEU A 417 8.21 13.27 -3.62
N ASN A 418 8.97 14.36 -3.62
CA ASN A 418 10.43 14.31 -3.78
C ASN A 418 11.10 13.94 -2.46
N ALA A 419 12.36 13.49 -2.53
CA ALA A 419 13.19 13.24 -1.34
C ALA A 419 13.21 14.47 -0.42
N TYR A 420 12.90 14.26 0.86
CA TYR A 420 12.80 15.28 1.92
C TYR A 420 11.76 16.39 1.70
N GLN A 421 10.83 16.24 0.75
CA GLN A 421 9.67 17.13 0.63
C GLN A 421 8.73 16.92 1.81
N CYS A 422 8.48 17.96 2.61
CA CYS A 422 7.49 17.89 3.69
C CYS A 422 6.08 18.06 3.10
N GLN A 423 5.26 17.03 3.25
CA GLN A 423 3.84 17.07 2.93
C GLN A 423 3.02 17.14 4.22
N MET A 424 2.01 18.02 4.24
CA MET A 424 0.97 18.01 5.26
C MET A 424 -0.21 17.18 4.77
N ILE A 425 -0.68 16.26 5.57
CA ILE A 425 -1.83 15.41 5.30
C ILE A 425 -2.93 15.78 6.31
N TYR A 426 -4.14 15.94 5.80
CA TYR A 426 -5.34 16.38 6.52
C TYR A 426 -6.50 15.47 6.10
N GLU A 427 -7.20 14.90 7.07
CA GLU A 427 -8.38 14.06 6.88
C GLU A 427 -9.66 14.94 6.79
N PRO A 428 -10.66 14.63 5.94
CA PRO A 428 -11.78 15.54 5.67
C PRO A 428 -12.79 15.77 6.81
N ASP A 429 -12.74 14.99 7.89
CA ASP A 429 -13.65 15.09 9.04
C ASP A 429 -13.05 15.87 10.23
N ASN A 430 -11.77 16.25 10.12
CA ASN A 430 -10.93 16.93 11.10
C ASN A 430 -10.29 16.04 12.19
N ASP A 431 -10.23 14.70 12.06
CA ASP A 431 -9.38 13.86 12.92
C ASP A 431 -8.37 13.05 12.10
N GLN A 432 -7.08 13.11 12.44
CA GLN A 432 -6.05 12.27 11.78
C GLN A 432 -5.79 10.97 12.56
N THR A 433 -6.55 10.70 13.63
CA THR A 433 -6.35 9.56 14.52
C THR A 433 -6.59 8.23 13.81
N GLY A 434 -5.66 7.28 13.94
CA GLY A 434 -5.76 5.96 13.30
C GLY A 434 -5.27 5.91 11.85
N MET A 435 -5.11 7.07 11.19
CA MET A 435 -4.64 7.17 9.80
C MET A 435 -3.38 6.32 9.56
N ARG A 436 -3.34 5.64 8.41
CA ARG A 436 -2.23 4.79 7.98
C ARG A 436 -1.53 5.41 6.77
N LEU A 437 -0.24 5.68 6.91
CA LEU A 437 0.64 6.13 5.82
C LEU A 437 1.56 4.98 5.39
N TYR A 438 1.75 4.78 4.09
CA TYR A 438 2.66 3.74 3.57
C TYR A 438 3.26 4.07 2.20
N THR A 439 4.36 3.38 1.83
CA THR A 439 4.96 3.42 0.49
C THR A 439 5.06 2.02 -0.11
N MET A 440 4.80 1.90 -1.41
CA MET A 440 4.68 0.60 -2.10
C MET A 440 5.99 0.07 -2.68
N ASN A 441 7.05 0.89 -2.61
CA ASN A 441 8.40 0.62 -3.12
C ASN A 441 9.45 0.57 -2.00
N ASN A 442 9.02 0.39 -0.75
CA ASN A 442 9.85 0.34 0.46
C ASN A 442 10.71 1.60 0.70
N VAL A 443 10.36 2.75 0.11
CA VAL A 443 11.04 4.02 0.43
C VAL A 443 10.64 4.46 1.82
N LEU A 444 11.63 4.49 2.72
CA LEU A 444 11.46 4.82 4.13
C LEU A 444 11.13 6.31 4.30
N PHE A 445 10.30 6.64 5.29
CA PHE A 445 9.91 8.01 5.61
C PHE A 445 9.86 8.28 7.11
N ALA A 446 9.95 9.55 7.49
CA ALA A 446 9.63 10.02 8.84
C ALA A 446 8.25 10.69 8.83
N ALA A 447 7.51 10.59 9.94
CA ALA A 447 6.25 11.27 10.15
C ALA A 447 6.15 11.91 11.55
N ALA A 448 5.41 13.01 11.65
CA ALA A 448 5.03 13.66 12.90
C ALA A 448 3.56 14.08 12.85
N TRP A 449 2.93 14.31 14.00
CA TRP A 449 1.68 15.07 14.10
C TRP A 449 1.91 16.30 14.97
N GLY A 450 1.26 17.42 14.64
CA GLY A 450 1.25 18.62 15.48
C GLY A 450 0.90 19.89 14.73
N ASN A 451 0.72 20.97 15.47
CA ASN A 451 0.18 22.22 14.94
C ASN A 451 1.09 22.88 13.88
N HIS A 452 0.50 23.44 12.81
CA HIS A 452 1.24 24.03 11.69
C HIS A 452 0.80 25.46 11.33
N SER A 453 1.78 26.36 11.18
CA SER A 453 1.56 27.81 11.00
C SER A 453 1.16 28.25 9.57
N GLU A 454 0.77 27.34 8.68
CA GLU A 454 0.32 27.64 7.31
C GLU A 454 -1.15 27.21 7.14
N GLY A 455 -2.02 28.14 6.74
CA GLY A 455 -3.46 27.92 6.55
C GLY A 455 -4.35 28.59 7.60
N PHE A 456 -3.84 28.77 8.83
CA PHE A 456 -4.59 29.23 10.01
C PHE A 456 -5.46 30.49 9.80
N ARG A 457 -6.72 30.41 10.25
CA ARG A 457 -7.67 31.54 10.24
C ARG A 457 -7.54 32.38 11.51
N LYS A 458 -6.92 33.54 11.35
CA LYS A 458 -6.62 34.53 12.40
C LYS A 458 -7.87 35.16 13.07
N ASP A 459 -8.54 34.42 13.95
CA ASP A 459 -9.47 34.95 14.96
C ASP A 459 -8.88 34.74 16.37
N THR A 460 -8.57 35.84 17.05
CA THR A 460 -7.78 35.87 18.30
C THR A 460 -8.63 35.59 19.55
N THR A 461 -9.54 34.61 19.50
CA THR A 461 -10.64 34.48 20.47
C THR A 461 -10.90 33.05 20.97
N TYR A 462 -10.18 32.02 20.49
CA TYR A 462 -10.54 30.62 20.74
C TYR A 462 -9.78 29.93 21.91
N PRO A 463 -10.47 29.05 22.67
CA PRO A 463 -9.87 28.24 23.73
C PRO A 463 -9.58 26.78 23.31
N TYR A 464 -9.62 26.46 22.01
CA TYR A 464 -9.53 25.08 21.47
C TYR A 464 -8.22 24.79 20.72
N GLU A 465 -7.25 25.70 20.81
CA GLU A 465 -5.92 25.57 20.22
C GLU A 465 -5.14 24.44 20.93
N LEU A 466 -4.70 23.44 20.15
CA LEU A 466 -3.77 22.40 20.60
C LEU A 466 -2.34 22.88 20.33
N GLU A 467 -1.60 23.23 21.38
CA GLU A 467 -0.22 23.73 21.28
C GLU A 467 0.78 22.57 21.52
N ILE A 468 0.60 21.49 20.76
CA ILE A 468 1.24 20.18 20.94
C ILE A 468 1.52 19.46 19.62
N GLY A 469 2.33 18.41 19.72
CA GLY A 469 2.67 17.47 18.65
C GLY A 469 3.67 16.44 19.16
N TYR A 470 3.92 15.39 18.37
CA TYR A 470 4.91 14.35 18.66
C TYR A 470 5.45 13.73 17.37
N ILE A 471 6.60 13.05 17.46
CA ILE A 471 7.14 12.24 16.36
C ILE A 471 6.42 10.89 16.35
N ILE A 472 5.89 10.47 15.19
CA ILE A 472 5.26 9.16 15.05
C ILE A 472 6.41 8.16 14.98
N LEU A 473 6.59 7.36 16.04
CA LEU A 473 7.61 6.32 16.01
C LEU A 473 7.19 5.21 15.04
N PRO A 474 8.07 4.82 14.10
CA PRO A 474 7.92 3.59 13.34
C PRO A 474 7.71 2.38 14.26
N ALA A 475 6.73 1.53 13.95
CA ALA A 475 6.59 0.25 14.66
C ALA A 475 7.80 -0.65 14.38
N SER A 476 8.21 -1.43 15.36
CA SER A 476 9.39 -2.32 15.27
C SER A 476 9.08 -3.54 14.39
N GLN A 477 9.09 -3.34 13.08
CA GLN A 477 8.75 -4.38 12.11
C GLN A 477 9.84 -5.44 12.01
N LEU A 478 9.46 -6.72 12.13
CA LEU A 478 10.08 -7.73 11.27
C LEU A 478 9.60 -7.50 9.84
N SER A 479 10.47 -7.73 8.86
CA SER A 479 10.06 -7.89 7.46
C SER A 479 10.45 -9.29 6.98
N LEU A 480 9.62 -9.84 6.10
CA LEU A 480 9.69 -11.20 5.59
C LEU A 480 9.70 -11.14 4.06
N GLN A 481 10.64 -11.83 3.43
CA GLN A 481 10.77 -11.90 1.98
C GLN A 481 11.10 -13.34 1.56
N LYS A 482 10.39 -13.83 0.54
CA LYS A 482 10.68 -15.12 -0.11
C LYS A 482 11.16 -14.92 -1.55
N GLU A 483 12.17 -15.68 -1.92
CA GLU A 483 12.78 -15.72 -3.25
C GLU A 483 12.98 -17.18 -3.69
N CYS A 484 13.10 -17.42 -4.99
CA CYS A 484 13.40 -18.74 -5.55
C CYS A 484 14.37 -18.59 -6.73
N VAL A 485 15.29 -19.54 -6.90
CA VAL A 485 16.17 -19.65 -8.08
C VAL A 485 16.30 -21.09 -8.54
N THR A 486 16.37 -21.32 -9.86
CA THR A 486 16.73 -22.64 -10.41
C THR A 486 18.15 -23.00 -10.00
N LYS A 487 18.33 -24.20 -9.43
CA LYS A 487 19.62 -24.70 -8.93
C LYS A 487 20.22 -25.73 -9.86
N GLU A 488 19.39 -26.67 -10.32
CA GLU A 488 19.72 -27.63 -11.39
C GLU A 488 18.56 -27.65 -12.39
N ASP A 489 18.80 -27.07 -13.57
CA ASP A 489 17.99 -27.25 -14.77
C ASP A 489 18.33 -28.63 -15.35
N LEU A 490 17.35 -29.53 -15.36
CA LEU A 490 17.45 -30.95 -15.67
C LEU A 490 16.46 -31.37 -16.78
N GLY A 491 15.52 -30.49 -17.16
CA GLY A 491 14.49 -30.73 -18.17
C GLY A 491 14.63 -29.85 -19.41
N MET A 492 13.68 -28.94 -19.62
CA MET A 492 13.70 -27.97 -20.73
C MET A 492 14.25 -26.62 -20.25
N PRO A 493 15.02 -25.87 -21.07
CA PRO A 493 15.65 -24.61 -20.66
C PRO A 493 14.68 -23.61 -20.04
N GLY A 494 14.77 -23.42 -18.71
CA GLY A 494 13.81 -22.62 -17.94
C GLY A 494 13.59 -23.15 -16.53
N VAL A 495 12.32 -23.22 -16.10
CA VAL A 495 11.88 -24.07 -14.98
C VAL A 495 10.87 -25.05 -15.54
N SER A 496 11.07 -26.33 -15.24
CA SER A 496 10.36 -27.44 -15.84
C SER A 496 10.19 -28.62 -14.86
N VAL A 497 9.34 -29.58 -15.20
CA VAL A 497 9.08 -30.75 -14.35
C VAL A 497 10.31 -31.65 -14.29
N GLY A 498 10.92 -31.75 -13.11
CA GLY A 498 12.15 -32.50 -12.88
C GLY A 498 13.26 -31.69 -12.21
N ASP A 499 13.23 -30.37 -12.35
CA ASP A 499 14.29 -29.44 -11.93
C ASP A 499 14.40 -29.32 -10.41
N ILE A 500 15.59 -28.92 -9.93
CA ILE A 500 15.84 -28.60 -8.53
C ILE A 500 15.90 -27.09 -8.37
N LEU A 501 15.09 -26.56 -7.45
CA LEU A 501 15.02 -25.15 -7.10
C LEU A 501 15.59 -24.92 -5.71
N GLU A 502 16.21 -23.77 -5.49
CA GLU A 502 16.65 -23.30 -4.17
C GLU A 502 15.79 -22.11 -3.75
N TYR A 503 14.88 -22.35 -2.79
CA TYR A 503 14.12 -21.30 -2.14
C TYR A 503 14.97 -20.61 -1.09
N ARG A 504 14.75 -19.30 -0.91
CA ARG A 504 15.36 -18.47 0.11
C ARG A 504 14.29 -17.70 0.85
N VAL A 505 14.37 -17.70 2.18
CA VAL A 505 13.53 -16.86 3.05
C VAL A 505 14.44 -15.95 3.84
N THR A 506 14.21 -14.64 3.73
CA THR A 506 14.91 -13.61 4.50
C THR A 506 13.95 -13.04 5.54
N VAL A 507 14.29 -13.22 6.81
CA VAL A 507 13.65 -12.58 7.97
C VAL A 507 14.57 -11.44 8.43
N PHE A 508 14.11 -10.19 8.44
CA PHE A 508 14.93 -9.02 8.77
C PHE A 508 14.34 -8.22 9.93
N ASN A 509 15.19 -7.88 10.91
CA ASN A 509 14.81 -7.08 12.07
C ASN A 509 15.06 -5.58 11.82
N ASN A 510 13.99 -4.83 11.52
CA ASN A 510 13.97 -3.37 11.38
C ASN A 510 13.77 -2.65 12.74
N GLY A 511 13.65 -3.40 13.85
CA GLY A 511 13.38 -2.87 15.18
C GLY A 511 14.58 -2.21 15.86
N LEU A 512 14.30 -1.47 16.95
CA LEU A 512 15.31 -0.74 17.73
C LEU A 512 16.14 -1.63 18.68
N ARG A 513 15.71 -2.87 18.92
CA ARG A 513 16.44 -3.89 19.70
C ARG A 513 16.50 -5.25 19.00
N ASN A 514 17.31 -6.13 19.56
CA ASN A 514 17.29 -7.55 19.26
C ASN A 514 15.89 -8.13 19.51
N LEU A 515 15.44 -9.02 18.63
CA LEU A 515 14.23 -9.82 18.82
C LEU A 515 14.61 -11.25 19.19
N GLU A 516 13.81 -11.91 20.01
CA GLU A 516 14.05 -13.28 20.48
C GLU A 516 12.87 -14.19 20.14
N ALA A 517 13.11 -15.50 20.09
CA ALA A 517 12.09 -16.55 19.90
C ALA A 517 11.14 -16.35 18.69
N ILE A 518 11.67 -15.98 17.53
CA ILE A 518 10.87 -15.76 16.31
C ILE A 518 10.53 -17.11 15.66
N GLY A 519 9.25 -17.49 15.61
CA GLY A 519 8.78 -18.69 14.90
C GLY A 519 8.64 -18.47 13.39
N VAL A 520 9.36 -19.24 12.58
CA VAL A 520 9.28 -19.19 11.11
C VAL A 520 8.70 -20.50 10.59
N ARG A 521 7.64 -20.45 9.79
CA ARG A 521 6.95 -21.63 9.26
C ARG A 521 6.73 -21.52 7.75
N ASP A 522 6.94 -22.60 7.01
CA ASP A 522 6.88 -22.63 5.55
C ASP A 522 6.04 -23.83 5.07
N VAL A 523 5.15 -23.61 4.09
CA VAL A 523 4.27 -24.64 3.52
C VAL A 523 4.35 -24.61 1.99
N PRO A 524 5.18 -25.49 1.38
CA PRO A 524 5.25 -25.65 -0.07
C PRO A 524 4.02 -26.37 -0.64
N HIS A 525 3.57 -25.98 -1.84
CA HIS A 525 2.58 -26.73 -2.59
C HIS A 525 3.01 -28.21 -2.77
N PRO A 526 2.11 -29.22 -2.73
CA PRO A 526 2.48 -30.64 -2.75
C PRO A 526 3.34 -31.12 -3.94
N SER A 527 3.36 -30.38 -5.05
CA SER A 527 4.24 -30.64 -6.20
C SER A 527 5.69 -30.17 -6.01
N LEU A 528 6.03 -29.48 -4.91
CA LEU A 528 7.38 -29.01 -4.57
C LEU A 528 8.04 -29.98 -3.59
N ILE A 529 8.71 -31.01 -4.12
CA ILE A 529 9.20 -32.16 -3.35
C ILE A 529 10.49 -31.80 -2.62
N TYR A 530 10.43 -31.57 -1.30
CA TYR A 530 11.59 -31.25 -0.46
C TYR A 530 12.76 -32.21 -0.65
N GLN A 531 13.97 -31.65 -0.77
CA GLN A 531 15.22 -32.41 -0.82
C GLN A 531 15.82 -32.53 0.58
N ALA A 532 15.82 -33.74 1.13
CA ALA A 532 16.36 -34.06 2.46
C ALA A 532 17.79 -33.54 2.66
N ASN A 533 18.08 -33.02 3.85
CA ASN A 533 19.35 -32.43 4.30
C ASN A 533 19.76 -31.14 3.55
N SER A 534 18.85 -30.52 2.80
CA SER A 534 19.13 -29.26 2.07
C SER A 534 18.96 -27.99 2.92
N THR A 535 18.16 -28.02 3.98
CA THR A 535 17.78 -26.82 4.73
C THR A 535 18.96 -26.22 5.50
N ARG A 536 19.08 -24.89 5.45
CA ARG A 536 20.11 -24.11 6.14
C ARG A 536 19.51 -22.85 6.75
N ILE A 537 20.15 -22.34 7.81
CA ILE A 537 19.98 -20.97 8.33
C ILE A 537 21.36 -20.30 8.40
N ASN A 538 21.50 -19.14 7.77
CA ASN A 538 22.76 -18.39 7.64
C ASN A 538 23.93 -19.28 7.18
N GLY A 539 23.65 -20.22 6.26
CA GLY A 539 24.59 -21.20 5.70
C GLY A 539 24.78 -22.49 6.53
N ASN A 540 24.47 -22.47 7.83
CA ASN A 540 24.57 -23.63 8.72
C ASN A 540 23.41 -24.60 8.44
N SER A 541 23.68 -25.90 8.34
CA SER A 541 22.63 -26.91 8.10
C SER A 541 21.67 -27.04 9.29
N ILE A 542 20.38 -27.04 8.99
CA ILE A 542 19.32 -27.55 9.88
C ILE A 542 19.13 -29.03 9.54
N GLY A 543 18.83 -29.87 10.53
CA GLY A 543 18.53 -31.29 10.31
C GLY A 543 17.06 -31.50 9.94
N ASP A 544 16.79 -32.49 9.09
CA ASP A 544 15.43 -32.92 8.74
C ASP A 544 14.60 -33.27 9.99
N ASP A 545 13.30 -32.97 9.99
CA ASP A 545 12.43 -33.39 11.09
C ASP A 545 12.11 -34.89 10.94
N ALA A 546 12.55 -35.69 11.91
CA ALA A 546 12.31 -37.13 11.96
C ALA A 546 11.13 -37.51 12.91
N ALA A 547 10.42 -36.52 13.45
CA ALA A 547 9.27 -36.66 14.34
C ALA A 547 7.98 -36.04 13.77
N GLY A 548 8.09 -35.11 12.82
CA GLY A 548 6.98 -34.55 12.03
C GLY A 548 6.32 -35.56 11.07
N THR A 549 5.35 -35.08 10.28
CA THR A 549 4.66 -35.87 9.24
C THR A 549 5.36 -35.79 7.88
N THR A 550 6.11 -34.72 7.61
CA THR A 550 7.13 -34.66 6.55
C THR A 550 8.55 -34.59 7.13
N LEU A 551 9.58 -34.56 6.27
CA LEU A 551 10.99 -34.38 6.64
C LEU A 551 11.43 -32.91 6.66
N PHE A 552 10.59 -31.97 6.23
CA PHE A 552 10.97 -30.59 5.95
C PHE A 552 10.93 -29.72 7.23
N PRO A 553 12.08 -29.31 7.81
CA PRO A 553 12.14 -28.78 9.17
C PRO A 553 11.67 -27.31 9.31
N LEU A 554 10.87 -26.81 8.36
CA LEU A 554 10.18 -25.52 8.44
C LEU A 554 8.65 -25.66 8.35
N ASP A 555 8.09 -26.83 8.00
CA ASP A 555 6.64 -27.04 8.04
C ASP A 555 6.15 -27.29 9.48
N GLU A 556 4.88 -27.65 9.63
CA GLU A 556 4.31 -28.17 10.89
C GLU A 556 4.55 -27.31 12.13
N SER A 557 5.63 -27.55 12.89
CA SER A 557 6.02 -26.79 14.08
C SER A 557 6.80 -25.51 13.78
N GLY A 558 7.38 -25.38 12.58
CA GLY A 558 8.30 -24.32 12.19
C GLY A 558 9.68 -24.42 12.86
N TYR A 559 10.54 -23.46 12.53
CA TYR A 559 11.85 -23.27 13.16
C TYR A 559 11.88 -22.01 14.01
N LEU A 560 12.32 -22.14 15.26
CA LEU A 560 12.48 -21.03 16.19
C LEU A 560 13.86 -20.38 16.04
N ILE A 561 13.93 -19.13 15.58
CA ILE A 561 15.15 -18.32 15.67
C ILE A 561 15.33 -17.90 17.13
N PRO A 562 16.41 -18.28 17.83
CA PRO A 562 16.55 -17.95 19.26
C PRO A 562 16.69 -16.45 19.48
N SER A 563 17.47 -15.77 18.64
CA SER A 563 17.67 -14.32 18.67
C SER A 563 18.06 -13.79 17.28
N LEU A 564 17.57 -12.61 16.91
CA LEU A 564 17.93 -11.87 15.70
C LEU A 564 18.29 -10.42 16.06
N ASP A 565 19.56 -10.07 15.95
CA ASP A 565 20.02 -8.73 16.34
C ASP A 565 19.41 -7.62 15.46
N ARG A 566 19.36 -6.39 15.99
CA ARG A 566 18.94 -5.20 15.23
C ARG A 566 19.69 -5.09 13.90
N ASN A 567 18.96 -4.79 12.83
CA ASN A 567 19.48 -4.64 11.47
C ASN A 567 20.28 -5.87 10.98
N LYS A 568 19.87 -7.08 11.39
CA LYS A 568 20.38 -8.36 10.86
C LYS A 568 19.27 -9.16 10.19
N THR A 569 19.70 -10.04 9.29
CA THR A 569 18.87 -11.05 8.64
C THR A 569 19.12 -12.44 9.24
N ALA A 570 18.05 -13.22 9.37
CA ALA A 570 18.12 -14.67 9.35
C ALA A 570 17.69 -15.11 7.95
N VAL A 571 18.61 -15.74 7.21
CA VAL A 571 18.39 -16.22 5.86
C VAL A 571 18.31 -17.74 5.88
N PHE A 572 17.11 -18.27 5.67
CA PHE A 572 16.91 -19.69 5.40
C PHE A 572 17.10 -19.99 3.93
N SER A 573 17.59 -21.18 3.61
CA SER A 573 17.60 -21.70 2.25
C SER A 573 17.35 -23.20 2.26
N TYR A 574 16.53 -23.69 1.35
CA TYR A 574 16.24 -25.12 1.18
C TYR A 574 16.03 -25.45 -0.29
N MET A 575 16.16 -26.73 -0.64
CA MET A 575 15.96 -27.20 -2.01
C MET A 575 14.69 -28.04 -2.13
N VAL A 576 13.98 -27.86 -3.25
CA VAL A 576 12.83 -28.68 -3.65
C VAL A 576 13.02 -29.15 -5.08
N LYS A 577 12.37 -30.25 -5.45
CA LYS A 577 12.27 -30.72 -6.82
C LYS A 577 10.87 -30.46 -7.37
N VAL A 578 10.77 -29.94 -8.59
CA VAL A 578 9.50 -29.75 -9.30
C VAL A 578 8.93 -31.11 -9.70
N GLY A 579 7.74 -31.43 -9.20
CA GLY A 579 7.05 -32.72 -9.40
C GLY A 579 5.91 -32.72 -10.41
N ALA A 580 5.37 -31.55 -10.78
CA ALA A 580 4.29 -31.38 -11.76
C ALA A 580 4.33 -29.98 -12.38
N SER A 581 3.61 -29.79 -13.48
CA SER A 581 3.38 -28.49 -14.15
C SER A 581 2.21 -27.71 -13.53
N GLY A 582 2.02 -26.47 -13.99
CA GLY A 582 1.02 -25.52 -13.52
C GLY A 582 1.56 -24.48 -12.52
N THR A 583 0.67 -23.65 -12.01
CA THR A 583 0.92 -22.69 -10.93
C THR A 583 1.21 -23.43 -9.62
N LEU A 584 2.41 -23.26 -9.07
CA LEU A 584 2.83 -23.82 -7.79
C LEU A 584 3.08 -22.69 -6.78
N ASP A 585 2.24 -22.59 -5.76
CA ASP A 585 2.42 -21.67 -4.63
C ASP A 585 3.45 -22.19 -3.62
N ASN A 586 4.04 -21.28 -2.84
CA ASN A 586 4.91 -21.64 -1.73
C ASN A 586 4.95 -20.50 -0.71
N THR A 587 4.23 -20.61 0.40
CA THR A 587 4.04 -19.50 1.35
C THR A 587 4.77 -19.73 2.66
N VAL A 588 5.62 -18.76 3.03
CA VAL A 588 6.27 -18.70 4.34
C VAL A 588 5.59 -17.66 5.21
N SER A 589 5.47 -17.93 6.51
CA SER A 589 4.94 -17.02 7.49
C SER A 589 5.82 -16.93 8.76
N VAL A 590 5.65 -15.82 9.47
CA VAL A 590 6.13 -15.61 10.84
C VAL A 590 4.87 -15.31 11.68
N PRO A 591 4.17 -16.34 12.16
CA PRO A 591 2.80 -16.22 12.67
C PRO A 591 2.67 -15.25 13.85
N ASP A 592 3.66 -15.25 14.75
CA ASP A 592 3.68 -14.38 15.95
C ASP A 592 3.72 -12.88 15.61
N TYR A 593 4.11 -12.53 14.38
CA TYR A 593 4.20 -11.15 13.88
C TYR A 593 3.15 -10.86 12.78
N GLY A 594 2.31 -11.83 12.41
CA GLY A 594 1.31 -11.68 11.35
C GLY A 594 1.89 -11.44 9.95
N LEU A 595 3.12 -11.89 9.69
CA LEU A 595 3.81 -11.69 8.41
C LEU A 595 3.70 -12.94 7.54
N GLU A 596 3.38 -12.75 6.25
CA GLU A 596 3.40 -13.80 5.24
C GLU A 596 4.11 -13.32 3.97
N SER A 597 4.80 -14.22 3.28
CA SER A 597 5.41 -13.98 1.97
C SER A 597 5.23 -15.23 1.10
N GLU A 598 4.41 -15.07 0.07
CA GLU A 598 4.22 -16.07 -0.98
C GLU A 598 5.30 -15.91 -2.06
N TYR A 599 5.67 -17.03 -2.69
CA TYR A 599 6.34 -17.02 -3.99
C TYR A 599 5.59 -17.99 -4.92
N VAL A 600 4.89 -17.45 -5.91
CA VAL A 600 4.20 -18.21 -6.95
C VAL A 600 5.18 -18.55 -8.08
N LEU A 601 5.20 -19.81 -8.48
CA LEU A 601 6.02 -20.34 -9.57
C LEU A 601 5.13 -20.89 -10.69
N GLU A 602 5.25 -20.35 -11.90
CA GLU A 602 4.65 -20.97 -13.08
C GLU A 602 5.60 -22.02 -13.67
N VAL A 603 5.16 -23.27 -13.71
CA VAL A 603 5.86 -24.37 -14.38
C VAL A 603 5.09 -24.70 -15.66
N PRO A 604 5.64 -24.48 -16.86
CA PRO A 604 4.95 -24.77 -18.11
C PRO A 604 4.46 -26.22 -18.17
N GLU A 605 3.26 -26.41 -18.72
CA GLU A 605 2.86 -27.73 -19.20
C GLU A 605 3.82 -28.14 -20.33
N THR A 606 4.22 -29.41 -20.36
CA THR A 606 5.07 -29.93 -21.43
C THR A 606 4.28 -30.02 -22.73
N GLU A 607 4.32 -28.96 -23.53
CA GLU A 607 3.96 -29.03 -24.94
C GLU A 607 4.73 -30.19 -25.60
N GLY A 608 4.04 -30.93 -26.47
CA GLY A 608 4.45 -32.28 -26.87
C GLY A 608 5.69 -32.36 -27.76
N GLU A 609 6.89 -32.35 -27.16
CA GLU A 609 8.05 -32.99 -27.79
C GLU A 609 7.82 -34.51 -27.83
N ALA A 610 7.67 -35.04 -29.04
CA ALA A 610 7.51 -36.47 -29.25
C ALA A 610 8.78 -37.24 -28.79
N PRO A 611 8.64 -38.41 -28.14
CA PRO A 611 9.79 -39.25 -27.81
C PRO A 611 10.66 -39.55 -29.03
N LEU A 612 11.96 -39.26 -28.91
CA LEU A 612 12.95 -39.48 -29.97
C LEU A 612 12.98 -40.95 -30.44
N GLU A 613 13.30 -41.17 -31.72
CA GLU A 613 13.37 -42.49 -32.35
C GLU A 613 14.23 -43.47 -31.52
N GLY A 614 13.59 -44.47 -30.89
CA GLY A 614 14.25 -45.32 -29.88
C GLY A 614 13.83 -46.79 -29.84
N GLU A 615 12.53 -47.10 -29.80
CA GLU A 615 12.05 -48.49 -29.66
C GLU A 615 11.41 -49.04 -30.94
N ALA A 616 12.22 -49.78 -31.72
CA ALA A 616 11.75 -50.55 -32.87
C ALA A 616 10.93 -51.78 -32.41
N GLY A 617 9.60 -51.62 -32.30
CA GLY A 617 8.68 -52.73 -32.00
C GLY A 617 7.26 -52.33 -31.57
N ALA A 618 7.00 -51.06 -31.27
CA ALA A 618 5.67 -50.57 -30.91
C ALA A 618 4.88 -50.06 -32.13
N TYR A 619 3.55 -49.97 -32.01
CA TYR A 619 2.60 -49.65 -33.08
C TYR A 619 1.62 -48.57 -32.59
N GLY A 620 1.71 -47.35 -33.16
CA GLY A 620 1.06 -46.15 -32.66
C GLY A 620 -0.32 -45.83 -33.23
N ILE A 621 -1.07 -44.98 -32.51
CA ILE A 621 -2.28 -44.29 -32.98
C ILE A 621 -2.28 -42.84 -32.47
N ALA A 622 -2.93 -41.94 -33.23
CA ALA A 622 -3.31 -40.60 -32.79
C ALA A 622 -4.66 -40.20 -33.43
N LEU A 623 -5.43 -39.36 -32.75
CA LEU A 623 -6.73 -38.81 -33.18
C LEU A 623 -6.61 -37.30 -33.36
N ASP A 624 -6.42 -36.85 -34.60
CA ASP A 624 -6.11 -35.46 -34.95
C ASP A 624 -7.36 -34.56 -35.08
N ALA A 625 -8.53 -35.14 -35.36
CA ALA A 625 -9.81 -34.41 -35.45
C ALA A 625 -11.04 -35.30 -35.18
N CYS A 626 -12.07 -34.73 -34.56
CA CYS A 626 -13.42 -35.30 -34.51
C CYS A 626 -14.51 -34.24 -34.30
N ALA A 627 -15.66 -34.35 -34.98
CA ALA A 627 -16.87 -33.56 -34.74
C ALA A 627 -18.09 -34.46 -34.46
N ILE A 628 -18.69 -34.30 -33.28
CA ILE A 628 -19.77 -35.14 -32.74
C ILE A 628 -21.13 -34.51 -33.07
N ILE A 629 -21.99 -35.20 -33.83
CA ILE A 629 -23.27 -34.65 -34.31
C ILE A 629 -24.41 -35.70 -34.19
N PRO A 630 -25.49 -35.44 -33.42
CA PRO A 630 -25.67 -34.30 -32.52
C PRO A 630 -24.85 -34.44 -31.23
N ASN A 631 -24.62 -33.31 -30.57
CA ASN A 631 -24.10 -33.21 -29.21
C ASN A 631 -24.77 -31.98 -28.55
N PRO A 632 -25.53 -32.11 -27.45
CA PRO A 632 -25.92 -33.36 -26.78
C PRO A 632 -26.77 -34.28 -27.68
N ALA A 633 -26.90 -35.54 -27.27
CA ALA A 633 -27.74 -36.54 -27.93
C ALA A 633 -28.70 -37.20 -26.92
N GLY A 634 -29.93 -37.53 -27.35
CA GLY A 634 -30.83 -38.33 -26.53
C GLY A 634 -30.34 -39.77 -26.34
N LEU A 635 -30.77 -40.44 -25.26
CA LEU A 635 -30.50 -41.87 -25.02
C LEU A 635 -30.76 -42.70 -26.28
N ASN A 636 -29.82 -43.58 -26.64
CA ASN A 636 -29.90 -44.43 -27.84
C ASN A 636 -30.08 -43.66 -29.19
N GLN A 637 -29.88 -42.35 -29.24
CA GLN A 637 -29.87 -41.60 -30.51
C GLN A 637 -28.68 -42.02 -31.38
N SER A 638 -28.82 -41.91 -32.70
CA SER A 638 -27.70 -42.14 -33.62
C SER A 638 -26.79 -40.91 -33.64
N VAL A 639 -25.53 -41.08 -33.27
CA VAL A 639 -24.51 -40.02 -33.24
C VAL A 639 -23.52 -40.26 -34.37
N THR A 640 -23.26 -39.23 -35.17
CA THR A 640 -22.29 -39.24 -36.26
C THR A 640 -21.00 -38.59 -35.78
N LEU A 641 -19.90 -39.34 -35.84
CA LEU A 641 -18.55 -38.79 -35.73
C LEU A 641 -18.12 -38.41 -37.15
N SER A 642 -18.18 -37.12 -37.46
CA SER A 642 -17.82 -36.55 -38.77
C SER A 642 -16.49 -35.81 -38.68
N GLY A 643 -15.76 -35.73 -39.80
CA GLY A 643 -14.39 -35.19 -39.78
C GLY A 643 -13.47 -35.97 -38.84
N LEU A 644 -13.64 -37.30 -38.77
CA LEU A 644 -12.85 -38.17 -37.89
C LEU A 644 -11.52 -38.47 -38.58
N GLU A 645 -10.46 -37.75 -38.21
CA GLU A 645 -9.14 -37.84 -38.83
C GLU A 645 -8.09 -38.16 -37.76
N GLY A 646 -7.02 -38.85 -38.16
CA GLY A 646 -5.96 -39.26 -37.25
C GLY A 646 -4.76 -39.86 -37.98
N ARG A 647 -3.82 -40.41 -37.21
CA ARG A 647 -2.63 -41.10 -37.71
C ARG A 647 -2.48 -42.48 -37.06
N CYS A 648 -1.80 -43.40 -37.73
CA CYS A 648 -1.45 -44.73 -37.18
C CYS A 648 -0.19 -45.31 -37.83
N HIS A 649 0.48 -46.25 -37.16
CA HIS A 649 1.52 -47.09 -37.76
C HIS A 649 1.54 -48.50 -37.13
N GLY A 650 2.04 -49.48 -37.88
CA GLY A 650 2.28 -50.84 -37.41
C GLY A 650 3.68 -51.01 -36.82
N ALA A 651 3.96 -52.20 -36.28
CA ALA A 651 5.28 -52.59 -35.78
C ALA A 651 6.15 -53.23 -36.89
N ALA A 652 5.57 -53.59 -38.03
CA ALA A 652 6.26 -54.14 -39.20
C ALA A 652 5.68 -53.62 -40.53
N GLU A 653 6.48 -53.66 -41.60
CA GLU A 653 6.11 -53.13 -42.92
C GLU A 653 4.87 -53.81 -43.55
N ASP A 654 4.67 -55.11 -43.30
CA ASP A 654 3.56 -55.92 -43.87
C ASP A 654 2.36 -56.09 -42.90
N GLU A 655 2.33 -55.38 -41.77
CA GLU A 655 1.32 -55.61 -40.72
C GLU A 655 -0.05 -55.00 -41.05
N LEU A 656 -1.10 -55.83 -41.07
CA LEU A 656 -2.49 -55.37 -41.18
C LEU A 656 -2.95 -54.77 -39.86
N LEU A 657 -3.25 -53.48 -39.85
CA LEU A 657 -3.74 -52.72 -38.70
C LEU A 657 -5.19 -52.25 -38.93
N LYS A 658 -6.01 -52.35 -37.89
CA LYS A 658 -7.36 -51.79 -37.83
C LYS A 658 -7.46 -50.72 -36.76
N VAL A 659 -8.23 -49.66 -37.01
CA VAL A 659 -8.62 -48.69 -35.98
C VAL A 659 -10.11 -48.83 -35.71
N ALA A 660 -10.49 -49.02 -34.44
CA ALA A 660 -11.87 -49.02 -33.97
C ALA A 660 -12.16 -47.74 -33.16
N VAL A 661 -13.34 -47.15 -33.35
CA VAL A 661 -13.83 -45.97 -32.60
C VAL A 661 -15.09 -46.32 -31.82
N GLY A 662 -15.23 -45.79 -30.61
CA GLY A 662 -16.40 -45.98 -29.74
C GLY A 662 -16.44 -44.97 -28.60
N PHE A 663 -17.51 -45.00 -27.79
CA PHE A 663 -17.62 -44.17 -26.59
C PHE A 663 -17.15 -44.92 -25.34
N ARG A 664 -16.62 -44.19 -24.36
CA ARG A 664 -16.30 -44.68 -23.01
C ARG A 664 -16.87 -43.77 -21.94
N ASP A 665 -17.24 -44.34 -20.80
CA ASP A 665 -17.64 -43.58 -19.61
C ASP A 665 -16.43 -43.05 -18.83
N ALA A 666 -16.69 -42.30 -17.74
CA ALA A 666 -15.66 -41.72 -16.87
C ALA A 666 -14.80 -42.75 -16.10
N SER A 667 -15.12 -44.04 -16.14
CA SER A 667 -14.26 -45.12 -15.62
C SER A 667 -13.33 -45.71 -16.70
N GLY A 668 -13.42 -45.23 -17.94
CA GLY A 668 -12.74 -45.84 -19.08
C GLY A 668 -13.45 -47.09 -19.62
N THR A 669 -14.64 -47.44 -19.14
CA THR A 669 -15.40 -48.61 -19.62
C THR A 669 -16.13 -48.27 -20.93
N TRP A 670 -16.18 -49.21 -21.88
CA TRP A 670 -16.96 -49.03 -23.12
C TRP A 670 -18.45 -48.83 -22.81
N ALA A 671 -19.04 -47.80 -23.41
CA ALA A 671 -20.44 -47.45 -23.25
C ALA A 671 -21.15 -47.22 -24.59
N GLY A 672 -22.46 -47.48 -24.63
CA GLY A 672 -23.32 -47.24 -25.79
C GLY A 672 -23.16 -48.21 -26.94
N GLY A 673 -23.15 -47.69 -28.18
CA GLY A 673 -23.20 -48.51 -29.39
C GLY A 673 -22.01 -49.43 -29.62
N GLU A 674 -22.20 -50.43 -30.48
CA GLU A 674 -21.12 -51.24 -31.05
C GLU A 674 -20.02 -50.34 -31.65
N PRO A 675 -18.75 -50.47 -31.21
CA PRO A 675 -17.63 -49.77 -31.81
C PRO A 675 -17.50 -50.06 -33.32
N VAL A 676 -17.05 -49.07 -34.09
CA VAL A 676 -16.97 -49.14 -35.55
C VAL A 676 -15.50 -49.12 -36.00
N VAL A 677 -15.12 -50.06 -36.86
CA VAL A 677 -13.79 -50.04 -37.50
C VAL A 677 -13.76 -49.00 -38.61
N VAL A 678 -12.96 -47.94 -38.41
CA VAL A 678 -12.86 -46.75 -39.27
C VAL A 678 -11.66 -46.77 -40.21
N TYR A 679 -10.59 -47.49 -39.85
CA TYR A 679 -9.44 -47.77 -40.72
C TYR A 679 -9.13 -49.27 -40.75
N SER A 680 -8.63 -49.76 -41.89
CA SER A 680 -8.22 -51.14 -42.08
C SER A 680 -7.21 -51.23 -43.24
N GLY A 681 -5.92 -51.19 -42.94
CA GLY A 681 -4.86 -51.13 -43.95
C GLY A 681 -3.52 -51.62 -43.44
N ILE A 682 -2.50 -51.56 -44.29
CA ILE A 682 -1.10 -51.84 -43.92
C ILE A 682 -0.37 -50.49 -43.98
N PRO A 683 -0.22 -49.78 -42.84
CA PRO A 683 0.43 -48.47 -42.82
C PRO A 683 1.96 -48.53 -42.91
N GLY A 684 2.55 -49.70 -42.62
CA GLY A 684 3.98 -49.86 -42.37
C GLY A 684 4.41 -49.23 -41.05
N THR A 685 5.72 -49.05 -40.85
CA THR A 685 6.31 -48.55 -39.59
C THR A 685 6.37 -47.02 -39.49
N ALA A 686 5.86 -46.30 -40.49
CA ALA A 686 5.81 -44.84 -40.50
C ALA A 686 4.35 -44.37 -40.35
N TRP A 687 4.15 -43.24 -39.66
CA TRP A 687 2.82 -42.65 -39.46
C TRP A 687 2.09 -42.40 -40.79
N GLN A 688 0.96 -43.08 -40.98
CA GLN A 688 0.01 -42.86 -42.07
C GLN A 688 -1.24 -42.18 -41.52
N SER A 689 -1.67 -41.10 -42.17
CA SER A 689 -2.96 -40.48 -41.89
C SER A 689 -4.12 -41.36 -42.33
N TRP A 690 -5.19 -41.36 -41.56
CA TRP A 690 -6.47 -41.99 -41.85
C TRP A 690 -7.59 -40.97 -41.63
N ALA A 691 -8.66 -41.07 -42.43
CA ALA A 691 -9.82 -40.17 -42.37
C ALA A 691 -11.09 -40.96 -42.64
N ALA A 692 -12.14 -40.70 -41.86
CA ALA A 692 -13.36 -41.50 -41.82
C ALA A 692 -14.58 -40.70 -41.37
N THR A 693 -15.74 -41.39 -41.36
CA THR A 693 -16.96 -40.96 -40.68
C THR A 693 -17.59 -42.20 -40.06
N ALA A 694 -17.91 -42.15 -38.77
CA ALA A 694 -18.58 -43.25 -38.05
C ALA A 694 -20.00 -42.84 -37.64
N VAL A 695 -20.89 -43.83 -37.52
CA VAL A 695 -22.22 -43.63 -36.90
C VAL A 695 -22.37 -44.66 -35.80
N LEU A 696 -22.47 -44.16 -34.57
CA LEU A 696 -22.58 -44.93 -33.33
C LEU A 696 -23.97 -44.71 -32.71
N LYS A 697 -24.23 -45.41 -31.60
CA LYS A 697 -25.35 -45.09 -30.70
C LYS A 697 -24.86 -44.40 -29.45
N ALA A 698 -25.52 -43.31 -29.08
CA ALA A 698 -25.40 -42.72 -27.76
C ALA A 698 -25.74 -43.77 -26.69
N PRO A 699 -25.01 -43.81 -25.56
CA PRO A 699 -25.33 -44.60 -24.38
C PRO A 699 -26.81 -44.60 -23.93
N GLU A 700 -27.16 -45.65 -23.17
CA GLU A 700 -28.51 -45.86 -22.62
C GLU A 700 -28.73 -45.14 -21.26
N ALA A 701 -27.73 -44.41 -20.77
CA ALA A 701 -27.80 -43.59 -19.57
C ALA A 701 -27.28 -42.17 -19.86
N ALA A 702 -27.89 -41.17 -19.23
CA ALA A 702 -27.46 -39.77 -19.35
C ALA A 702 -26.07 -39.55 -18.69
N GLY A 703 -25.30 -38.60 -19.22
CA GLY A 703 -23.94 -38.29 -18.77
C GLY A 703 -22.99 -37.93 -19.91
N ASN A 704 -21.73 -37.64 -19.57
CA ASN A 704 -20.67 -37.34 -20.53
C ASN A 704 -19.80 -38.57 -20.82
N TYR A 705 -19.49 -38.78 -22.10
CA TYR A 705 -18.75 -39.94 -22.58
C TYR A 705 -17.66 -39.52 -23.59
N ALA A 706 -16.42 -39.95 -23.35
CA ALA A 706 -15.31 -39.64 -24.24
C ALA A 706 -15.39 -40.45 -25.54
N VAL A 707 -15.02 -39.84 -26.67
CA VAL A 707 -14.74 -40.57 -27.92
C VAL A 707 -13.34 -41.15 -27.82
N TRP A 708 -13.21 -42.46 -28.03
CA TRP A 708 -11.92 -43.17 -28.01
C TRP A 708 -11.69 -43.89 -29.33
N VAL A 709 -10.44 -43.92 -29.77
CA VAL A 709 -9.93 -44.79 -30.83
C VAL A 709 -8.93 -45.79 -30.27
N ARG A 710 -8.84 -46.96 -30.90
CA ARG A 710 -7.85 -48.00 -30.58
C ARG A 710 -7.31 -48.63 -31.85
N ASN A 711 -6.00 -48.86 -31.90
CA ASN A 711 -5.39 -49.72 -32.91
C ASN A 711 -5.42 -51.20 -32.49
N THR A 712 -5.65 -52.11 -33.45
CA THR A 712 -5.47 -53.55 -33.24
C THR A 712 -4.74 -54.17 -34.43
N PRO A 713 -3.56 -54.77 -34.22
CA PRO A 713 -2.83 -55.46 -35.28
C PRO A 713 -3.39 -56.87 -35.56
N SER A 714 -3.25 -57.33 -36.80
CA SER A 714 -3.39 -58.73 -37.24
C SER A 714 -4.73 -59.43 -36.94
N VAL A 715 -5.82 -58.69 -36.78
CA VAL A 715 -7.18 -59.23 -36.53
C VAL A 715 -8.18 -58.93 -37.66
N ASP A 716 -9.30 -59.66 -37.67
CA ASP A 716 -10.47 -59.26 -38.45
C ASP A 716 -11.27 -58.13 -37.78
N THR A 717 -12.34 -57.66 -38.44
CA THR A 717 -13.15 -56.56 -37.94
C THR A 717 -13.87 -56.89 -36.62
N ALA A 718 -14.24 -58.14 -36.37
CA ALA A 718 -14.86 -58.55 -35.10
C ALA A 718 -13.82 -58.62 -33.97
N GLY A 719 -12.60 -59.09 -34.28
CA GLY A 719 -11.47 -59.09 -33.34
C GLY A 719 -11.09 -57.69 -32.87
N ALA A 720 -11.03 -56.70 -33.78
CA ALA A 720 -10.73 -55.30 -33.41
C ALA A 720 -11.81 -54.68 -32.50
N ILE A 721 -13.09 -54.93 -32.79
CA ILE A 721 -14.21 -54.46 -31.96
C ILE A 721 -14.18 -55.10 -30.57
N GLN A 722 -13.84 -56.40 -30.48
CA GLN A 722 -13.74 -57.08 -29.18
C GLN A 722 -12.51 -56.64 -28.37
N ASP A 723 -11.37 -56.35 -29.02
CA ASP A 723 -10.19 -55.79 -28.36
C ASP A 723 -10.44 -54.36 -27.84
N PHE A 724 -11.22 -53.53 -28.55
CA PHE A 724 -11.72 -52.25 -28.02
C PHE A 724 -12.52 -52.43 -26.72
N LYS A 725 -13.52 -53.32 -26.73
CA LYS A 725 -14.39 -53.56 -25.56
C LYS A 725 -13.67 -54.19 -24.36
N ASN A 726 -12.61 -54.95 -24.62
CA ASN A 726 -11.82 -55.63 -23.58
C ASN A 726 -10.70 -54.75 -22.99
N ALA A 727 -10.45 -53.56 -23.54
CA ALA A 727 -9.35 -52.70 -23.13
C ALA A 727 -9.70 -51.84 -21.91
N ASP A 728 -8.80 -51.86 -20.93
CA ASP A 728 -8.79 -51.08 -19.69
C ASP A 728 -7.70 -49.99 -19.80
N PRO A 729 -8.06 -48.70 -19.89
CA PRO A 729 -7.12 -47.61 -20.21
C PRO A 729 -6.40 -47.08 -18.96
N LEU A 730 -5.51 -47.88 -18.38
CA LEU A 730 -4.49 -47.41 -17.44
C LEU A 730 -3.21 -46.98 -18.20
N SER A 731 -2.37 -46.17 -17.54
CA SER A 731 -1.22 -45.43 -18.11
C SER A 731 -0.10 -46.26 -18.76
N ALA A 732 -0.24 -47.58 -18.85
CA ALA A 732 0.65 -48.47 -19.59
C ALA A 732 0.26 -48.69 -21.07
N ASN A 733 -0.89 -48.17 -21.53
CA ASN A 733 -1.45 -48.47 -22.86
C ASN A 733 -1.43 -47.32 -23.88
N GLY A 734 -0.94 -46.12 -23.54
CA GLY A 734 -1.03 -44.88 -24.37
C GLY A 734 -0.28 -44.87 -25.73
N ILE A 735 0.13 -46.03 -26.24
CA ILE A 735 0.61 -46.22 -27.62
C ILE A 735 -0.49 -46.84 -28.50
N ARG A 736 -1.48 -47.51 -27.88
CA ARG A 736 -2.52 -48.29 -28.55
C ARG A 736 -3.88 -47.61 -28.65
N ASP A 737 -4.14 -46.68 -27.75
CA ASP A 737 -5.42 -46.02 -27.54
C ASP A 737 -5.21 -44.51 -27.51
N ASP A 738 -6.17 -43.75 -28.01
CA ASP A 738 -6.20 -42.29 -27.96
C ASP A 738 -7.65 -41.78 -27.85
N SER A 739 -7.85 -40.54 -27.43
CA SER A 739 -9.17 -39.97 -27.10
C SER A 739 -9.35 -38.54 -27.58
N TRP A 740 -10.61 -38.14 -27.82
CA TRP A 740 -10.96 -36.78 -28.20
C TRP A 740 -11.36 -35.93 -26.99
N ASP A 741 -10.82 -34.72 -26.89
CA ASP A 741 -11.06 -33.79 -25.77
C ASP A 741 -12.53 -33.40 -25.59
N SER A 742 -13.29 -33.33 -26.70
CA SER A 742 -14.73 -33.04 -26.64
C SER A 742 -15.53 -34.31 -26.37
N ALA A 743 -16.14 -34.43 -25.19
CA ALA A 743 -17.06 -35.51 -24.86
C ALA A 743 -18.40 -35.42 -25.63
N LEU A 744 -19.04 -36.58 -25.83
CA LEU A 744 -20.47 -36.67 -26.12
C LEU A 744 -21.25 -36.52 -24.81
N THR A 745 -22.11 -35.51 -24.72
CA THR A 745 -23.15 -35.40 -23.69
C THR A 745 -24.39 -36.17 -24.12
N VAL A 746 -24.95 -36.97 -23.21
CA VAL A 746 -26.17 -37.75 -23.41
C VAL A 746 -27.24 -37.35 -22.41
N GLU A 747 -28.47 -37.15 -22.89
CA GLU A 747 -29.60 -36.64 -22.12
C GLU A 747 -30.82 -37.58 -22.19
N ASP A 748 -31.66 -37.59 -21.16
CA ASP A 748 -32.93 -38.33 -21.15
C ASP A 748 -34.05 -37.51 -21.82
N ALA A 749 -34.96 -38.19 -22.51
CA ALA A 749 -35.87 -37.60 -23.47
C ALA A 749 -37.31 -37.52 -22.94
N THR A 750 -37.68 -36.38 -22.35
CA THR A 750 -39.08 -35.99 -22.08
C THR A 750 -39.41 -34.71 -22.86
N VAL A 751 -40.04 -34.75 -24.04
CA VAL A 751 -41.43 -35.17 -24.38
C VAL A 751 -42.48 -34.09 -24.05
N GLU A 752 -43.28 -33.75 -25.07
CA GLU A 752 -44.36 -32.78 -25.02
C GLU A 752 -45.59 -33.27 -24.22
N GLY A 753 -46.31 -32.34 -23.58
CA GLY A 753 -47.78 -32.40 -23.49
C GLY A 753 -48.42 -33.16 -22.32
N GLU A 754 -49.02 -32.38 -21.40
CA GLU A 754 -50.23 -32.69 -20.60
C GLU A 754 -50.48 -34.13 -20.12
N SER A 755 -50.35 -34.38 -18.80
CA SER A 755 -51.53 -34.36 -17.90
C SER A 755 -51.26 -34.82 -16.45
N GLY A 756 -51.83 -34.07 -15.50
CA GLY A 756 -52.44 -34.59 -14.25
C GLY A 756 -51.59 -35.31 -13.20
N GLU A 757 -51.18 -34.55 -12.17
CA GLU A 757 -50.87 -34.97 -10.78
C GLU A 757 -49.67 -35.94 -10.57
N GLY A 758 -48.76 -35.74 -9.62
CA GLY A 758 -48.67 -34.66 -8.62
C GLY A 758 -48.24 -35.17 -7.23
N GLU A 759 -46.96 -35.50 -7.05
CA GLU A 759 -46.34 -35.51 -5.71
C GLU A 759 -45.43 -34.29 -5.54
N PHE A 760 -45.39 -33.78 -4.31
CA PHE A 760 -45.03 -32.39 -3.99
C PHE A 760 -43.54 -32.26 -3.60
N PRO A 761 -42.82 -31.23 -4.10
CA PRO A 761 -41.93 -30.49 -3.21
C PRO A 761 -42.79 -29.74 -2.18
N SER A 762 -42.41 -29.79 -0.90
CA SER A 762 -43.19 -29.23 0.21
C SER A 762 -43.40 -27.72 0.09
N GLU A 763 -44.54 -27.22 0.59
CA GLU A 763 -44.81 -25.78 0.72
C GLU A 763 -43.66 -25.06 1.46
N GLY A 764 -42.93 -24.17 0.77
CA GLY A 764 -41.89 -23.37 1.42
C GLY A 764 -41.02 -22.57 0.47
N GLU A 765 -40.41 -23.22 -0.53
CA GLU A 765 -39.34 -22.61 -1.30
C GLU A 765 -39.84 -21.81 -2.50
N LEU A 766 -39.46 -20.53 -2.53
CA LEU A 766 -39.73 -19.62 -3.64
C LEU A 766 -38.79 -19.96 -4.79
N LEU A 767 -39.33 -20.14 -6.00
CA LEU A 767 -38.50 -20.21 -7.20
C LEU A 767 -37.73 -18.89 -7.35
N VAL A 768 -36.41 -18.98 -7.22
CA VAL A 768 -35.49 -17.90 -7.58
C VAL A 768 -35.53 -17.74 -9.12
N TYR A 769 -34.92 -16.67 -9.60
CA TYR A 769 -34.72 -16.39 -11.03
C TYR A 769 -33.69 -17.38 -11.62
N GLY A 770 -33.35 -17.21 -12.90
CA GLY A 770 -32.20 -17.93 -13.46
C GLY A 770 -31.63 -17.32 -14.74
N ILE A 771 -30.33 -17.52 -14.99
CA ILE A 771 -29.59 -17.10 -16.19
C ILE A 771 -28.31 -17.93 -16.42
N THR A 772 -28.00 -18.23 -17.68
CA THR A 772 -26.72 -18.80 -18.14
C THR A 772 -26.03 -17.88 -19.17
N ALA A 773 -24.73 -18.10 -19.38
CA ALA A 773 -23.81 -17.32 -20.22
C ALA A 773 -23.02 -18.24 -21.19
N GLU A 774 -23.71 -18.79 -22.19
CA GLU A 774 -23.17 -19.85 -23.07
C GLU A 774 -22.19 -19.38 -24.15
N SER A 775 -22.26 -18.12 -24.60
CA SER A 775 -21.37 -17.61 -25.66
C SER A 775 -21.07 -16.12 -25.59
N CYS A 776 -19.79 -15.76 -25.72
CA CYS A 776 -19.30 -14.40 -25.96
C CYS A 776 -17.95 -14.44 -26.69
N ALA A 777 -17.76 -13.56 -27.68
CA ALA A 777 -16.48 -13.35 -28.34
C ALA A 777 -16.07 -11.86 -28.23
N PHE A 778 -14.91 -11.60 -27.61
CA PHE A 778 -14.34 -10.26 -27.52
C PHE A 778 -13.64 -9.85 -28.81
N GLN A 779 -13.80 -8.59 -29.21
CA GLN A 779 -13.04 -8.03 -30.33
C GLN A 779 -12.78 -6.52 -30.14
N PRO A 780 -11.50 -6.07 -30.12
CA PRO A 780 -10.27 -6.88 -30.08
C PRO A 780 -10.03 -7.52 -28.71
N SER A 781 -9.18 -8.55 -28.68
CA SER A 781 -8.50 -9.10 -27.50
C SER A 781 -7.13 -9.62 -27.99
N PRO A 782 -5.98 -9.21 -27.41
CA PRO A 782 -5.85 -8.18 -26.39
C PRO A 782 -6.30 -6.78 -26.86
N VAL A 783 -6.60 -5.90 -25.89
CA VAL A 783 -7.04 -4.52 -26.12
C VAL A 783 -6.29 -3.54 -25.22
N ASN A 784 -5.95 -2.35 -25.72
CA ASN A 784 -5.34 -1.31 -24.87
C ASN A 784 -6.37 -0.78 -23.85
N PRO A 785 -5.95 -0.47 -22.60
CA PRO A 785 -6.82 0.10 -21.56
C PRO A 785 -7.69 1.27 -22.06
N GLY A 786 -8.96 1.30 -21.64
CA GLY A 786 -9.90 2.37 -21.98
C GLY A 786 -10.43 2.40 -23.43
N LEU A 787 -9.99 1.50 -24.32
CA LEU A 787 -10.55 1.42 -25.68
C LEU A 787 -11.88 0.64 -25.73
N PRO A 788 -12.72 0.83 -26.78
CA PRO A 788 -13.94 0.04 -26.95
C PRO A 788 -13.64 -1.42 -27.30
N VAL A 789 -14.31 -2.35 -26.61
CA VAL A 789 -14.35 -3.78 -26.93
C VAL A 789 -15.77 -4.18 -27.31
N ALA A 790 -15.92 -4.88 -28.44
CA ALA A 790 -17.19 -5.48 -28.85
C ALA A 790 -17.33 -6.87 -28.21
N LEU A 791 -18.50 -7.11 -27.61
CA LEU A 791 -18.94 -8.43 -27.13
C LEU A 791 -19.91 -8.97 -28.17
N ASN A 792 -19.39 -9.80 -29.06
CA ASN A 792 -20.11 -10.38 -30.19
C ASN A 792 -20.69 -11.75 -29.82
N GLY A 793 -21.86 -12.07 -30.34
CA GLY A 793 -22.49 -13.39 -30.14
C GLY A 793 -22.91 -13.67 -28.69
N LEU A 794 -23.29 -12.65 -27.92
CA LEU A 794 -23.80 -12.83 -26.56
C LEU A 794 -25.06 -13.70 -26.58
N GLY A 795 -25.07 -14.79 -25.81
CA GLY A 795 -26.22 -15.68 -25.69
C GLY A 795 -26.16 -16.59 -24.46
N GLY A 796 -27.32 -17.16 -24.16
CA GLY A 796 -27.54 -18.11 -23.08
C GLY A 796 -29.04 -18.31 -22.85
N HIS A 797 -29.44 -18.85 -21.70
CA HIS A 797 -30.82 -19.03 -21.27
C HIS A 797 -31.15 -18.20 -20.02
N TYR A 798 -32.43 -17.95 -19.75
CA TYR A 798 -32.91 -17.22 -18.56
C TYR A 798 -34.38 -17.54 -18.23
N HIS A 799 -34.82 -17.33 -16.98
CA HIS A 799 -36.24 -17.36 -16.58
C HIS A 799 -36.57 -16.34 -15.47
N SER A 800 -37.84 -16.21 -15.10
CA SER A 800 -38.30 -15.37 -13.98
C SER A 800 -38.82 -16.20 -12.80
N GLY A 801 -38.81 -15.62 -11.60
CA GLY A 801 -39.39 -16.24 -10.40
C GLY A 801 -40.92 -16.20 -10.37
N ALA A 802 -41.56 -15.30 -11.13
CA ALA A 802 -43.01 -15.26 -11.30
C ALA A 802 -43.47 -15.15 -12.77
N VAL A 803 -44.68 -15.63 -13.06
CA VAL A 803 -45.31 -15.51 -14.39
C VAL A 803 -45.78 -14.07 -14.64
N GLY A 804 -45.41 -13.51 -15.79
CA GLY A 804 -45.82 -12.16 -16.19
C GLY A 804 -44.97 -11.02 -15.58
N GLU A 805 -43.87 -11.38 -14.92
CA GLU A 805 -42.84 -10.48 -14.41
C GLU A 805 -41.95 -9.91 -15.53
N THR A 806 -41.34 -8.73 -15.34
CA THR A 806 -40.39 -8.16 -16.32
C THR A 806 -38.96 -8.40 -15.86
N ILE A 807 -38.15 -8.98 -16.74
CA ILE A 807 -36.73 -9.22 -16.55
C ILE A 807 -35.88 -8.27 -17.41
N LYS A 808 -34.69 -7.95 -16.89
CA LYS A 808 -33.54 -7.36 -17.59
C LYS A 808 -32.36 -8.33 -17.53
N VAL A 809 -31.65 -8.48 -18.64
CA VAL A 809 -30.30 -9.08 -18.64
C VAL A 809 -29.28 -7.95 -18.81
N THR A 810 -28.38 -7.81 -17.83
CA THR A 810 -27.31 -6.82 -17.83
C THR A 810 -25.95 -7.50 -17.96
N VAL A 811 -25.08 -6.98 -18.83
CA VAL A 811 -23.73 -7.50 -19.09
C VAL A 811 -22.67 -6.45 -18.75
N GLY A 812 -21.57 -6.87 -18.12
CA GLY A 812 -20.45 -5.99 -17.77
C GLY A 812 -19.16 -6.77 -17.50
N LEU A 813 -18.02 -6.07 -17.51
CA LEU A 813 -16.70 -6.65 -17.23
C LEU A 813 -16.39 -6.64 -15.73
N ARG A 814 -15.70 -7.68 -15.26
CA ARG A 814 -15.24 -7.87 -13.88
C ARG A 814 -13.82 -8.44 -13.85
N ASN A 815 -13.11 -8.22 -12.75
CA ASN A 815 -11.85 -8.93 -12.47
C ASN A 815 -12.09 -10.35 -11.92
N ALA A 816 -10.99 -11.07 -11.65
CA ALA A 816 -11.01 -12.40 -11.04
C ALA A 816 -11.77 -12.47 -9.70
N SER A 817 -11.76 -11.40 -8.89
CA SER A 817 -12.47 -11.34 -7.60
C SER A 817 -13.97 -11.01 -7.72
N GLY A 818 -14.55 -11.08 -8.92
CA GLY A 818 -15.98 -10.81 -9.14
C GLY A 818 -16.40 -9.36 -8.93
N ALA A 819 -15.47 -8.40 -8.83
CA ALA A 819 -15.76 -6.99 -8.70
C ALA A 819 -15.88 -6.31 -10.08
N TRP A 820 -16.79 -5.35 -10.22
CA TRP A 820 -16.89 -4.54 -11.44
C TRP A 820 -15.74 -3.51 -11.50
N THR A 821 -14.96 -3.51 -12.59
CA THR A 821 -13.68 -2.79 -12.70
C THR A 821 -13.64 -1.68 -13.75
N GLY A 822 -14.72 -1.44 -14.49
CA GLY A 822 -14.76 -0.36 -15.49
C GLY A 822 -15.79 -0.56 -16.59
N GLY A 823 -16.04 0.52 -17.35
CA GLY A 823 -17.09 0.57 -18.38
C GLY A 823 -18.50 0.54 -17.78
N ASN A 824 -19.48 1.22 -18.38
CA ASN A 824 -20.86 1.07 -17.89
C ASN A 824 -21.44 -0.28 -18.34
N PRO A 825 -21.97 -1.12 -17.43
CA PRO A 825 -22.73 -2.31 -17.79
C PRO A 825 -23.93 -1.95 -18.68
N VAL A 826 -24.28 -2.85 -19.60
CA VAL A 826 -25.30 -2.62 -20.63
C VAL A 826 -26.43 -3.64 -20.46
N VAL A 827 -27.67 -3.16 -20.44
CA VAL A 827 -28.85 -4.04 -20.60
C VAL A 827 -28.90 -4.51 -22.05
N VAL A 828 -28.72 -5.82 -22.26
CA VAL A 828 -28.71 -6.43 -23.60
C VAL A 828 -30.05 -7.06 -23.98
N TRP A 829 -30.90 -7.37 -23.00
CA TRP A 829 -32.21 -7.98 -23.23
C TRP A 829 -33.26 -7.53 -22.19
N SER A 830 -34.53 -7.46 -22.60
CA SER A 830 -35.67 -7.23 -21.69
C SER A 830 -36.98 -7.84 -22.20
N GLY A 831 -37.79 -8.38 -21.30
CA GLY A 831 -39.05 -9.05 -21.63
C GLY A 831 -39.67 -9.80 -20.44
N LYS A 832 -40.50 -10.81 -20.70
CA LYS A 832 -41.30 -11.53 -19.70
C LYS A 832 -41.30 -13.05 -19.92
N PRO A 833 -40.33 -13.81 -19.37
CA PRO A 833 -40.20 -15.24 -19.67
C PRO A 833 -41.26 -16.11 -18.95
N GLY A 834 -41.55 -15.82 -17.69
CA GLY A 834 -42.22 -16.78 -16.81
C GLY A 834 -41.23 -17.83 -16.28
N LEU A 835 -41.77 -18.90 -15.69
CA LEU A 835 -41.01 -19.90 -14.91
C LEU A 835 -40.19 -20.90 -15.75
N ALA A 836 -40.23 -20.80 -17.07
CA ALA A 836 -39.52 -21.71 -17.97
C ALA A 836 -38.29 -21.01 -18.56
N TRP A 837 -37.19 -21.74 -18.66
CA TRP A 837 -35.97 -21.29 -19.35
C TRP A 837 -36.28 -20.92 -20.81
N GLN A 838 -35.80 -19.76 -21.23
CA GLN A 838 -35.89 -19.24 -22.60
C GLN A 838 -34.52 -18.79 -23.06
N ALA A 839 -34.19 -18.92 -24.34
CA ALA A 839 -32.95 -18.40 -24.89
C ALA A 839 -32.99 -16.85 -24.95
N TRP A 840 -31.90 -16.21 -24.51
CA TRP A 840 -31.61 -14.80 -24.77
C TRP A 840 -30.43 -14.66 -25.73
N SER A 841 -30.38 -13.53 -26.43
CA SER A 841 -29.27 -13.17 -27.31
C SER A 841 -29.11 -11.67 -27.38
N GLY A 842 -27.88 -11.17 -27.54
CA GLY A 842 -27.63 -9.74 -27.66
C GLY A 842 -26.27 -9.39 -28.27
N SER A 843 -25.90 -8.12 -28.13
CA SER A 843 -24.58 -7.59 -28.43
C SER A 843 -24.32 -6.36 -27.56
N ALA A 844 -23.07 -6.15 -27.16
CA ALA A 844 -22.67 -4.99 -26.39
C ALA A 844 -21.35 -4.40 -26.91
N THR A 845 -21.16 -3.10 -26.74
CA THR A 845 -19.83 -2.48 -26.78
C THR A 845 -19.55 -1.96 -25.39
N LEU A 846 -18.51 -2.48 -24.75
CA LEU A 846 -18.05 -2.02 -23.45
C LEU A 846 -16.75 -1.23 -23.60
N THR A 847 -16.37 -0.49 -22.57
CA THR A 847 -15.04 0.12 -22.48
C THR A 847 -14.14 -0.86 -21.74
N ALA A 848 -12.98 -1.19 -22.31
CA ALA A 848 -11.96 -1.97 -21.61
C ALA A 848 -11.55 -1.27 -20.31
N PRO A 849 -11.34 -2.00 -19.20
CA PRO A 849 -10.82 -1.45 -17.95
C PRO A 849 -9.56 -0.58 -18.12
N ALA A 850 -9.33 0.29 -17.14
CA ALA A 850 -8.25 1.27 -17.19
C ALA A 850 -6.87 0.71 -16.77
N LEU A 851 -6.83 -0.53 -16.29
CA LEU A 851 -5.62 -1.26 -15.91
C LEU A 851 -5.42 -2.45 -16.87
N PRO A 852 -4.18 -2.84 -17.18
CA PRO A 852 -3.88 -4.13 -17.81
C PRO A 852 -4.28 -5.32 -16.91
N GLY A 853 -4.51 -6.47 -17.53
CA GLY A 853 -4.91 -7.72 -16.87
C GLY A 853 -6.05 -8.42 -17.60
N ASP A 854 -6.42 -9.59 -17.10
CA ASP A 854 -7.51 -10.40 -17.66
C ASP A 854 -8.85 -10.11 -16.96
N TYR A 855 -9.89 -9.89 -17.77
CA TYR A 855 -11.22 -9.51 -17.31
C TYR A 855 -12.30 -10.41 -17.90
N VAL A 856 -13.20 -10.89 -17.05
CA VAL A 856 -14.29 -11.77 -17.44
C VAL A 856 -15.54 -10.94 -17.71
N ALA A 857 -16.30 -11.28 -18.75
CA ALA A 857 -17.64 -10.72 -18.95
C ALA A 857 -18.67 -11.54 -18.17
N TRP A 858 -19.47 -10.85 -17.37
CA TRP A 858 -20.53 -11.42 -16.54
C TRP A 858 -21.90 -10.93 -16.99
N VAL A 859 -22.89 -11.77 -16.79
CA VAL A 859 -24.31 -11.52 -17.07
C VAL A 859 -25.11 -11.57 -15.77
N ARG A 860 -26.19 -10.80 -15.67
CA ARG A 860 -27.08 -10.83 -14.49
C ARG A 860 -28.53 -10.66 -14.89
N ASN A 861 -29.38 -11.48 -14.28
CA ASN A 861 -30.83 -11.40 -14.36
C ASN A 861 -31.37 -10.54 -13.21
N THR A 862 -32.08 -9.47 -13.56
CA THR A 862 -32.74 -8.57 -12.60
C THR A 862 -34.23 -8.41 -12.93
N ALA A 863 -35.08 -8.64 -11.92
CA ALA A 863 -36.51 -8.41 -12.00
C ALA A 863 -36.85 -6.91 -11.84
N THR A 864 -36.87 -6.19 -12.96
CA THR A 864 -37.29 -4.78 -13.00
C THR A 864 -37.77 -4.37 -14.40
N THR A 865 -38.57 -3.30 -14.46
CA THR A 865 -38.89 -2.59 -15.71
C THR A 865 -37.84 -1.54 -16.10
N SER A 866 -36.93 -1.18 -15.19
CA SER A 866 -36.01 -0.05 -15.26
C SER A 866 -34.58 -0.49 -15.59
N ASP A 867 -34.04 -0.02 -16.71
CA ASP A 867 -32.66 -0.35 -17.11
C ASP A 867 -31.63 0.23 -16.11
N LYS A 868 -31.95 1.35 -15.45
CA LYS A 868 -31.12 1.95 -14.40
C LYS A 868 -30.98 1.01 -13.20
N GLU A 869 -32.09 0.46 -12.72
CA GLU A 869 -32.10 -0.45 -11.56
C GLU A 869 -31.36 -1.75 -11.85
N ALA A 870 -31.44 -2.28 -13.08
CA ALA A 870 -30.68 -3.47 -13.47
C ALA A 870 -29.16 -3.22 -13.58
N ILE A 871 -28.75 -2.02 -14.03
CA ILE A 871 -27.35 -1.60 -14.01
C ILE A 871 -26.86 -1.35 -12.59
N GLU A 872 -27.71 -0.84 -11.70
CA GLU A 872 -27.38 -0.65 -10.28
C GLU A 872 -27.32 -1.98 -9.50
N ASP A 873 -28.24 -2.94 -9.71
CA ASP A 873 -28.15 -4.30 -9.13
C ASP A 873 -26.96 -5.09 -9.69
N PHE A 874 -26.54 -4.86 -10.95
CA PHE A 874 -25.26 -5.37 -11.45
C PHE A 874 -24.06 -4.77 -10.71
N LYS A 875 -24.00 -3.43 -10.56
CA LYS A 875 -22.85 -2.75 -9.95
C LYS A 875 -22.67 -3.05 -8.46
N HIS A 876 -23.76 -3.24 -7.70
CA HIS A 876 -23.68 -3.57 -6.27
C HIS A 876 -23.46 -5.06 -5.99
N ALA A 877 -23.73 -5.95 -6.95
CA ALA A 877 -23.45 -7.37 -6.79
C ALA A 877 -21.96 -7.66 -6.93
N VAL A 878 -21.40 -8.46 -6.00
CA VAL A 878 -20.05 -9.02 -6.07
C VAL A 878 -20.16 -10.54 -5.91
N PRO A 879 -20.29 -11.30 -7.01
CA PRO A 879 -20.40 -12.75 -6.96
C PRO A 879 -19.00 -13.39 -6.90
N ALA A 880 -18.76 -14.27 -5.92
CA ALA A 880 -17.49 -15.00 -5.80
C ALA A 880 -17.36 -16.14 -6.83
N SER A 881 -18.48 -16.65 -7.33
CA SER A 881 -18.58 -17.68 -8.38
C SER A 881 -19.74 -17.34 -9.32
N ALA A 882 -19.80 -18.01 -10.47
CA ALA A 882 -21.06 -18.13 -11.21
C ALA A 882 -22.13 -18.78 -10.31
N ASP A 883 -23.38 -18.34 -10.47
CA ASP A 883 -24.56 -18.84 -9.78
C ASP A 883 -25.77 -18.59 -10.69
N GLU A 884 -26.11 -19.64 -11.45
CA GLU A 884 -27.17 -19.65 -12.46
C GLU A 884 -28.53 -19.16 -11.95
N THR A 885 -28.75 -19.03 -10.63
CA THR A 885 -30.00 -18.45 -10.09
C THR A 885 -30.12 -16.93 -10.28
N ARG A 886 -29.00 -16.21 -10.46
CA ARG A 886 -29.04 -14.75 -10.70
C ARG A 886 -27.99 -14.23 -11.67
N ASN A 887 -26.86 -14.91 -11.85
CA ASN A 887 -25.70 -14.35 -12.52
C ASN A 887 -24.70 -15.41 -12.99
N ASP A 888 -24.18 -15.23 -14.19
CA ASP A 888 -23.24 -16.19 -14.79
C ASP A 888 -22.13 -15.46 -15.53
N ARG A 889 -21.10 -16.16 -15.99
CA ARG A 889 -19.90 -15.61 -16.61
C ARG A 889 -19.52 -16.39 -17.87
N PHE A 890 -18.90 -15.71 -18.83
CA PHE A 890 -18.28 -16.39 -19.97
C PHE A 890 -16.85 -16.80 -19.58
N GLU A 891 -16.50 -18.08 -19.68
CA GLU A 891 -15.18 -18.58 -19.24
C GLU A 891 -13.99 -18.00 -20.02
N THR A 892 -14.19 -17.54 -21.26
CA THR A 892 -13.18 -16.80 -22.03
C THR A 892 -12.92 -15.43 -21.41
N ALA A 893 -11.66 -15.10 -21.13
CA ALA A 893 -11.25 -13.78 -20.66
C ALA A 893 -10.99 -12.76 -21.79
N LEU A 894 -11.19 -11.48 -21.48
CA LEU A 894 -10.68 -10.34 -22.24
C LEU A 894 -9.31 -9.96 -21.71
N GLN A 895 -8.29 -10.05 -22.56
CA GLN A 895 -6.95 -9.59 -22.22
C GLN A 895 -6.86 -8.07 -22.41
N VAL A 896 -6.45 -7.33 -21.40
CA VAL A 896 -6.16 -5.89 -21.50
C VAL A 896 -4.65 -5.69 -21.36
N ALA A 897 -3.99 -5.16 -22.39
CA ALA A 897 -2.53 -5.07 -22.46
C ALA A 897 -2.07 -3.90 -23.34
N LEU A 898 -0.82 -3.45 -23.18
CA LEU A 898 -0.20 -2.35 -23.94
C LEU A 898 0.88 -2.89 -24.89
N SER A 899 0.50 -3.35 -26.09
CA SER A 899 1.42 -4.03 -27.01
C SER A 899 2.40 -3.07 -27.72
N TYR A 900 3.71 -3.14 -27.41
CA TYR A 900 4.76 -2.31 -28.02
C TYR A 900 6.06 -3.10 -28.19
N GLY A 901 6.75 -3.00 -29.34
CA GLY A 901 7.93 -3.85 -29.61
C GLY A 901 9.14 -3.11 -30.23
N VAL A 902 10.36 -3.43 -29.78
CA VAL A 902 11.63 -3.02 -30.41
C VAL A 902 12.71 -4.09 -30.29
N THR A 903 13.62 -4.14 -31.26
CA THR A 903 14.83 -4.98 -31.26
C THR A 903 16.04 -4.19 -31.74
N LEU A 904 17.24 -4.58 -31.30
CA LEU A 904 18.53 -3.98 -31.66
C LEU A 904 19.49 -5.07 -32.16
N THR A 905 19.70 -5.12 -33.47
CA THR A 905 20.47 -6.17 -34.16
C THR A 905 21.79 -5.68 -34.77
N ALA A 906 22.04 -4.38 -34.71
CA ALA A 906 23.31 -3.77 -35.10
C ALA A 906 23.63 -2.56 -34.21
N CYS A 907 24.91 -2.46 -33.80
CA CYS A 907 25.52 -1.26 -33.26
C CYS A 907 27.05 -1.33 -33.48
N THR A 908 27.68 -0.20 -33.79
CA THR A 908 29.13 -0.02 -33.74
C THR A 908 29.45 1.27 -33.01
N TYR A 909 30.54 1.32 -32.24
CA TYR A 909 30.85 2.52 -31.45
C TYR A 909 32.35 2.77 -31.26
N ALA A 910 32.70 4.05 -31.11
CA ALA A 910 34.04 4.50 -30.81
C ALA A 910 34.03 5.89 -30.12
N PRO A 911 35.01 6.20 -29.25
CA PRO A 911 36.08 5.32 -28.78
C PRO A 911 35.60 4.29 -27.73
N ASN A 912 36.37 3.21 -27.56
CA ASN A 912 36.21 2.25 -26.46
C ASN A 912 37.60 1.66 -26.11
N PRO A 913 38.08 1.71 -24.85
CA PRO A 913 37.50 2.42 -23.71
C PRO A 913 37.65 3.95 -23.83
N ALA A 914 36.56 4.66 -23.53
CA ALA A 914 36.44 6.12 -23.53
C ALA A 914 36.94 6.74 -22.22
N ALA A 915 37.28 8.03 -22.24
CA ALA A 915 37.51 8.82 -21.02
C ALA A 915 36.17 9.33 -20.42
N PRO A 916 36.12 9.61 -19.11
CA PRO A 916 34.96 10.23 -18.47
C PRO A 916 34.42 11.45 -19.23
N GLY A 917 33.12 11.49 -19.52
CA GLY A 917 32.47 12.59 -20.25
C GLY A 917 32.80 12.69 -21.75
N GLN A 918 33.69 11.85 -22.29
CA GLN A 918 34.08 11.90 -23.71
C GLN A 918 32.92 11.51 -24.63
N GLY A 919 32.74 12.23 -25.75
CA GLY A 919 31.75 11.87 -26.77
C GLY A 919 32.05 10.52 -27.43
N VAL A 920 31.14 9.57 -27.27
CA VAL A 920 31.13 8.26 -27.93
C VAL A 920 30.12 8.29 -29.07
N VAL A 921 30.56 7.95 -30.27
CA VAL A 921 29.72 7.90 -31.48
C VAL A 921 29.14 6.51 -31.62
N LEU A 922 27.81 6.39 -31.62
CA LEU A 922 27.07 5.17 -31.93
C LEU A 922 26.66 5.19 -33.41
N ASN A 923 27.36 4.43 -34.25
CA ASN A 923 27.11 4.32 -35.68
C ASN A 923 26.40 3.01 -36.04
N GLY A 924 25.46 3.06 -36.99
CA GLY A 924 24.80 1.87 -37.51
C GLY A 924 23.90 1.16 -36.49
N LEU A 925 23.26 1.93 -35.59
CA LEU A 925 22.18 1.41 -34.75
C LEU A 925 21.05 0.93 -35.66
N GLY A 926 20.52 -0.28 -35.45
CA GLY A 926 19.40 -0.78 -36.26
C GLY A 926 18.79 -2.10 -35.80
N GLY A 927 17.56 -2.34 -36.24
CA GLY A 927 16.76 -3.52 -35.88
C GLY A 927 15.33 -3.42 -36.39
N ARG A 928 14.35 -3.92 -35.63
CA ARG A 928 12.91 -3.84 -35.94
C ARG A 928 12.12 -3.16 -34.82
N TYR A 929 10.97 -2.57 -35.14
CA TYR A 929 10.06 -1.92 -34.18
C TYR A 929 8.60 -1.91 -34.65
N HIS A 930 7.65 -1.78 -33.72
CA HIS A 930 6.23 -1.48 -33.99
C HIS A 930 5.60 -0.64 -32.87
N GLY A 931 4.40 -0.12 -33.10
CA GLY A 931 3.55 0.53 -32.10
C GLY A 931 2.37 -0.34 -31.69
N GLY A 932 1.58 0.15 -30.74
CA GLY A 932 0.35 -0.48 -30.24
C GLY A 932 -0.92 -0.07 -30.98
N ALA A 933 -0.86 0.96 -31.83
CA ALA A 933 -2.00 1.33 -32.68
C ALA A 933 -1.61 1.74 -34.12
N VAL A 934 -2.55 1.56 -35.04
CA VAL A 934 -2.41 2.04 -36.44
C VAL A 934 -2.54 3.56 -36.48
N GLY A 935 -1.50 4.25 -36.95
CA GLY A 935 -1.43 5.71 -37.00
C GLY A 935 -0.77 6.37 -35.78
N GLU A 936 -0.42 5.60 -34.75
CA GLU A 936 0.36 6.05 -33.61
C GLU A 936 1.78 6.49 -34.02
N THR A 937 2.27 7.58 -33.41
CA THR A 937 3.66 8.04 -33.63
C THR A 937 4.57 7.48 -32.56
N ILE A 938 5.58 6.74 -33.01
CA ILE A 938 6.62 6.13 -32.19
C ILE A 938 7.91 6.95 -32.32
N LYS A 939 8.67 7.01 -31.23
CA LYS A 939 10.06 7.44 -31.18
C LYS A 939 10.93 6.33 -30.60
N LEU A 940 12.15 6.22 -31.13
CA LEU A 940 13.19 5.37 -30.55
C LEU A 940 14.30 6.26 -29.98
N THR A 941 14.60 6.08 -28.69
CA THR A 941 15.61 6.87 -27.95
C THR A 941 16.78 5.96 -27.58
N ALA A 942 18.01 6.41 -27.86
CA ALA A 942 19.25 5.72 -27.49
C ALA A 942 19.97 6.41 -26.33
N GLY A 943 20.54 5.63 -25.42
CA GLY A 943 21.30 6.12 -24.27
C GLY A 943 22.22 5.04 -23.69
N PHE A 944 23.08 5.44 -22.74
CA PHE A 944 23.82 4.49 -21.91
C PHE A 944 23.04 4.16 -20.63
N ARG A 945 23.22 2.93 -20.13
CA ARG A 945 22.75 2.50 -18.81
C ARG A 945 23.86 1.78 -18.05
N ASP A 946 23.82 1.84 -16.73
CA ASP A 946 24.72 1.08 -15.86
C ASP A 946 24.21 -0.35 -15.57
N ALA A 947 24.88 -1.06 -14.67
CA ALA A 947 24.57 -2.46 -14.32
C ALA A 947 23.25 -2.64 -13.54
N SER A 948 22.64 -1.57 -13.00
CA SER A 948 21.31 -1.58 -12.41
C SER A 948 20.19 -1.33 -13.42
N GLY A 949 20.54 -0.97 -14.66
CA GLY A 949 19.59 -0.52 -15.67
C GLY A 949 19.22 0.97 -15.56
N ALA A 950 19.75 1.72 -14.59
CA ALA A 950 19.58 3.18 -14.53
C ALA A 950 20.28 3.89 -15.71
N TRP A 951 19.74 5.04 -16.15
CA TRP A 951 20.40 5.88 -17.17
C TRP A 951 21.71 6.46 -16.63
N ALA A 952 22.77 6.41 -17.44
CA ALA A 952 24.09 6.91 -17.11
C ALA A 952 24.68 7.78 -18.22
N GLY A 953 25.52 8.76 -17.86
CA GLY A 953 26.27 9.59 -18.81
C GLY A 953 25.44 10.67 -19.49
N GLY A 954 25.69 10.86 -20.79
CA GLY A 954 25.10 11.95 -21.57
C GLY A 954 23.60 11.82 -21.80
N GLU A 955 23.00 12.96 -22.19
CA GLU A 955 21.58 13.06 -22.55
C GLU A 955 21.19 12.01 -23.60
N PRO A 956 20.14 11.20 -23.39
CA PRO A 956 19.65 10.27 -24.40
C PRO A 956 19.17 11.00 -25.66
N VAL A 957 19.34 10.36 -26.82
CA VAL A 957 19.07 10.96 -28.14
C VAL A 957 17.97 10.21 -28.87
N VAL A 958 16.94 10.91 -29.36
CA VAL A 958 15.94 10.33 -30.27
C VAL A 958 16.60 10.05 -31.62
N ILE A 959 16.78 8.76 -31.93
CA ILE A 959 17.44 8.28 -33.15
C ILE A 959 16.46 7.96 -34.28
N LYS A 960 15.17 7.82 -33.97
CA LYS A 960 14.11 7.53 -34.95
C LYS A 960 12.78 8.12 -34.51
N SER A 961 11.98 8.55 -35.48
CA SER A 961 10.54 8.77 -35.30
C SER A 961 9.79 8.25 -36.54
N GLY A 962 8.54 7.82 -36.37
CA GLY A 962 7.69 7.32 -37.45
C GLY A 962 6.41 6.66 -36.94
N THR A 963 5.51 6.29 -37.86
CA THR A 963 4.24 5.63 -37.56
C THR A 963 4.24 4.19 -38.10
N PRO A 964 4.86 3.22 -37.41
CA PRO A 964 5.04 1.86 -37.92
C PRO A 964 3.75 1.04 -37.99
N GLY A 965 2.72 1.42 -37.21
CA GLY A 965 1.57 0.57 -36.94
C GLY A 965 1.95 -0.68 -36.14
N VAL A 966 1.07 -1.68 -36.12
CA VAL A 966 1.16 -2.90 -35.29
C VAL A 966 2.00 -4.03 -35.92
N SER A 967 2.80 -3.73 -36.95
CA SER A 967 3.58 -4.75 -37.69
C SER A 967 5.05 -4.38 -37.74
N TRP A 968 5.94 -5.29 -37.33
CA TRP A 968 7.39 -5.13 -37.23
C TRP A 968 8.07 -4.50 -38.48
N GLN A 969 8.28 -3.18 -38.46
CA GLN A 969 9.04 -2.44 -39.46
C GLN A 969 10.54 -2.47 -39.14
N SER A 970 11.41 -2.36 -40.14
CA SER A 970 12.85 -2.18 -39.91
C SER A 970 13.19 -0.71 -39.59
N TRP A 971 14.19 -0.48 -38.74
CA TRP A 971 14.70 0.85 -38.42
C TRP A 971 16.24 0.89 -38.42
N SER A 972 16.78 2.10 -38.59
CA SER A 972 18.19 2.41 -38.41
C SER A 972 18.37 3.86 -37.95
N GLY A 973 19.48 4.16 -37.25
CA GLY A 973 19.84 5.48 -36.76
C GLY A 973 21.32 5.58 -36.35
N ASN A 974 21.74 6.75 -35.87
CA ASN A 974 23.06 7.00 -35.27
C ASN A 974 22.89 7.98 -34.10
N ALA A 975 23.79 7.97 -33.13
CA ALA A 975 23.81 8.92 -32.02
C ALA A 975 25.24 9.34 -31.66
N VAL A 976 25.38 10.44 -30.91
CA VAL A 976 26.61 10.77 -30.18
C VAL A 976 26.20 11.05 -28.74
N LEU A 977 26.80 10.34 -27.79
CA LEU A 977 26.46 10.40 -26.37
C LEU A 977 27.72 10.66 -25.57
N ALA A 978 27.66 11.48 -24.53
CA ALA A 978 28.78 11.60 -23.59
C ALA A 978 28.90 10.31 -22.77
N ALA A 979 30.14 9.80 -22.62
CA ALA A 979 30.43 8.72 -21.71
C ALA A 979 30.09 9.11 -20.25
N PRO A 980 29.65 8.17 -19.41
CA PRO A 980 29.55 8.36 -17.96
C PRO A 980 30.79 8.98 -17.33
N LEU A 981 30.61 9.71 -16.22
CA LEU A 981 31.72 10.33 -15.49
C LEU A 981 32.43 9.35 -14.55
N ALA A 982 31.75 8.29 -14.13
CA ALA A 982 32.35 7.19 -13.39
C ALA A 982 33.00 6.17 -14.34
N ALA A 983 34.08 5.55 -13.86
CA ALA A 983 34.73 4.44 -14.56
C ALA A 983 33.88 3.16 -14.42
N GLY A 984 33.76 2.38 -15.48
CA GLY A 984 32.89 1.21 -15.46
C GLY A 984 32.59 0.63 -16.84
N SER A 985 31.58 -0.23 -16.88
CA SER A 985 31.07 -0.93 -18.07
C SER A 985 29.59 -0.62 -18.24
N TYR A 986 29.21 -0.02 -19.37
CA TYR A 986 27.88 0.55 -19.59
C TYR A 986 27.22 -0.02 -20.84
N GLY A 987 25.95 -0.41 -20.73
CA GLY A 987 25.16 -0.93 -21.84
C GLY A 987 24.73 0.18 -22.79
N VAL A 988 24.78 -0.07 -24.10
CA VAL A 988 24.03 0.72 -25.08
C VAL A 988 22.60 0.16 -25.14
N TRP A 989 21.61 1.04 -24.96
CA TRP A 989 20.20 0.68 -24.99
C TRP A 989 19.41 1.56 -25.95
N VAL A 990 18.34 1.00 -26.53
CA VAL A 990 17.34 1.71 -27.32
C VAL A 990 15.95 1.42 -26.75
N ARG A 991 15.16 2.45 -26.46
CA ARG A 991 13.78 2.35 -25.94
C ARG A 991 12.75 2.79 -26.99
N ASN A 992 11.58 2.16 -26.96
CA ASN A 992 10.40 2.51 -27.78
C ASN A 992 9.37 3.29 -26.95
N THR A 993 9.01 4.49 -27.42
CA THR A 993 8.05 5.39 -26.77
C THR A 993 6.99 5.88 -27.76
N ALA A 994 5.72 5.75 -27.40
CA ALA A 994 4.60 6.33 -28.14
C ALA A 994 4.42 7.81 -27.78
N THR A 995 4.97 8.70 -28.60
CA THR A 995 4.81 10.16 -28.45
C THR A 995 5.20 10.89 -29.74
N THR A 996 4.61 12.07 -29.94
CA THR A 996 4.98 13.02 -31.00
C THR A 996 6.13 13.95 -30.59
N ASN A 997 6.44 14.07 -29.31
CA ASN A 997 7.41 15.01 -28.73
C ASN A 997 8.73 14.32 -28.35
N ASP A 998 9.88 14.91 -28.70
CA ASP A 998 11.19 14.33 -28.42
C ASP A 998 11.55 14.38 -26.92
N ALA A 999 11.09 15.41 -26.20
CA ALA A 999 11.37 15.56 -24.77
C ALA A 999 10.75 14.43 -23.94
N ASP A 1000 9.51 14.03 -24.26
CA ASP A 1000 8.81 12.94 -23.56
C ASP A 1000 9.51 11.59 -23.81
N ALA A 1001 10.02 11.35 -25.03
CA ALA A 1001 10.75 10.13 -25.39
C ALA A 1001 12.17 10.07 -24.78
N ILE A 1002 12.75 11.22 -24.42
CA ILE A 1002 14.00 11.29 -23.66
C ILE A 1002 13.71 11.08 -22.17
N GLN A 1003 12.64 11.68 -21.64
CA GLN A 1003 12.26 11.52 -20.23
C GLN A 1003 11.83 10.08 -19.91
N ASP A 1004 11.03 9.43 -20.77
CA ASP A 1004 10.67 8.00 -20.65
C ASP A 1004 11.89 7.07 -20.79
N PHE A 1005 12.96 7.47 -21.48
CA PHE A 1005 14.24 6.76 -21.41
C PHE A 1005 14.89 6.93 -20.02
N LYS A 1006 14.94 8.16 -19.49
CA LYS A 1006 15.59 8.47 -18.20
C LYS A 1006 14.90 7.82 -16.99
N THR A 1007 13.58 7.81 -16.96
CA THR A 1007 12.80 7.31 -15.80
C THR A 1007 12.59 5.80 -15.83
N ALA A 1008 12.58 5.17 -17.01
CA ALA A 1008 12.46 3.73 -17.10
C ALA A 1008 13.73 3.02 -16.63
N THR A 1009 13.55 1.97 -15.82
CA THR A 1009 14.59 0.98 -15.48
C THR A 1009 14.09 -0.36 -16.04
N PRO A 1010 14.80 -1.02 -16.97
CA PRO A 1010 14.29 -2.24 -17.59
C PRO A 1010 14.08 -3.37 -16.56
N ALA A 1011 12.84 -3.82 -16.44
CA ALA A 1011 12.44 -5.04 -15.73
C ALA A 1011 11.94 -6.07 -16.75
N VAL A 1012 11.80 -7.34 -16.33
CA VAL A 1012 11.39 -8.46 -17.20
C VAL A 1012 10.04 -8.18 -17.91
N SER A 1013 9.15 -7.41 -17.28
CA SER A 1013 7.85 -7.00 -17.83
C SER A 1013 7.87 -5.75 -18.74
N ASP A 1014 9.04 -5.17 -19.02
CA ASP A 1014 9.23 -4.00 -19.92
C ASP A 1014 10.22 -4.34 -21.06
N GLU A 1015 10.60 -5.61 -21.24
CA GLU A 1015 11.58 -6.03 -22.26
C GLU A 1015 11.14 -5.73 -23.69
N GLU A 1016 9.85 -5.89 -24.03
CA GLU A 1016 9.38 -5.59 -25.41
C GLU A 1016 9.63 -4.13 -25.82
N ARG A 1017 9.69 -3.21 -24.84
CA ARG A 1017 9.94 -1.77 -25.06
C ARG A 1017 11.41 -1.38 -25.06
N ASN A 1018 12.34 -2.26 -24.68
CA ASN A 1018 13.76 -1.93 -24.53
C ASN A 1018 14.67 -2.97 -25.20
N ALA A 1019 15.60 -2.52 -26.05
CA ALA A 1019 16.60 -3.39 -26.65
C ALA A 1019 18.03 -2.98 -26.26
N MET A 1020 18.75 -3.90 -25.62
CA MET A 1020 20.17 -3.75 -25.25
C MET A 1020 21.09 -4.20 -26.39
N TRP A 1021 22.31 -3.67 -26.46
CA TRP A 1021 23.39 -4.22 -27.27
C TRP A 1021 24.35 -5.08 -26.44
N ASN A 1022 24.62 -6.31 -26.92
CA ASN A 1022 25.34 -7.38 -26.20
C ASN A 1022 26.85 -7.13 -25.98
N THR A 1023 27.33 -5.89 -26.12
CA THR A 1023 28.73 -5.53 -25.85
C THR A 1023 28.80 -4.12 -25.29
N ALA A 1024 29.28 -3.98 -24.06
CA ALA A 1024 29.29 -2.72 -23.32
C ALA A 1024 30.40 -1.75 -23.77
N VAL A 1025 30.14 -0.45 -23.58
CA VAL A 1025 31.14 0.61 -23.65
C VAL A 1025 31.86 0.72 -22.30
N LEU A 1026 33.18 0.74 -22.33
CA LEU A 1026 34.04 0.84 -21.15
C LEU A 1026 34.48 2.29 -20.94
N VAL A 1027 34.42 2.78 -19.71
CA VAL A 1027 34.93 4.09 -19.30
C VAL A 1027 36.14 3.88 -18.38
N ARG A 1028 37.24 4.58 -18.68
CA ARG A 1028 38.49 4.54 -17.91
C ARG A 1028 38.33 5.22 -16.55
N ALA A 1029 39.17 4.83 -15.59
CA ALA A 1029 39.48 5.69 -14.45
C ALA A 1029 40.01 7.04 -14.92
N ALA A 1030 39.76 8.09 -14.15
CA ALA A 1030 40.51 9.33 -14.29
C ALA A 1030 41.93 9.09 -13.76
N ASP A 1031 42.95 9.39 -14.55
CA ASP A 1031 44.34 9.27 -14.12
C ASP A 1031 44.66 10.35 -13.06
N GLU A 1032 45.16 9.95 -11.89
CA GLU A 1032 45.53 10.89 -10.81
C GLU A 1032 46.81 11.66 -11.13
N GLY A 1033 46.65 12.71 -11.94
CA GLY A 1033 47.53 13.87 -11.96
C GLY A 1033 48.73 13.83 -12.92
N GLU A 1034 48.73 14.77 -13.87
CA GLU A 1034 49.87 15.69 -14.02
C GLU A 1034 49.36 17.02 -14.60
N ALA A 1035 49.79 18.14 -14.02
CA ALA A 1035 49.52 19.48 -14.56
C ALA A 1035 50.73 19.92 -15.38
N PRO A 1036 50.60 20.20 -16.70
CA PRO A 1036 51.73 20.65 -17.50
C PRO A 1036 52.10 22.11 -17.15
N GLU A 1037 53.25 22.30 -16.51
CA GLU A 1037 53.95 23.58 -16.53
C GLU A 1037 54.52 23.87 -17.93
N GLY A 1038 54.72 25.14 -18.29
CA GLY A 1038 55.63 25.52 -19.39
C GLY A 1038 55.09 26.59 -20.35
N GLU A 1039 55.65 27.79 -20.27
CA GLU A 1039 55.55 28.83 -21.30
C GLU A 1039 56.63 28.61 -22.40
N GLY A 1040 56.54 29.32 -23.55
CA GLY A 1040 57.75 29.65 -24.33
C GLY A 1040 57.72 29.56 -25.86
N GLU A 1041 57.35 30.68 -26.50
CA GLU A 1041 58.07 31.33 -27.62
C GLU A 1041 58.35 30.67 -29.01
N TYR A 1042 57.87 31.38 -30.06
CA TYR A 1042 58.46 31.66 -31.39
C TYR A 1042 58.83 30.49 -32.36
N LEU A 1043 58.68 30.57 -33.70
CA LEU A 1043 58.79 31.66 -34.69
C LEU A 1043 57.90 31.46 -35.95
N GLU A 1044 57.66 32.55 -36.71
CA GLU A 1044 57.49 32.68 -38.18
C GLU A 1044 56.52 31.75 -38.98
N GLY A 1045 55.73 32.23 -39.95
CA GLY A 1045 55.53 33.59 -40.48
C GLY A 1045 54.71 33.60 -41.80
N GLU A 1046 54.26 34.80 -42.23
CA GLU A 1046 53.50 35.11 -43.47
C GLU A 1046 52.06 34.50 -43.54
N ASP A 1047 51.03 35.14 -44.13
CA ASP A 1047 50.98 36.34 -45.00
C ASP A 1047 49.75 37.25 -44.68
N ALA A 1048 49.67 38.43 -45.32
CA ALA A 1048 48.69 39.51 -45.08
C ALA A 1048 47.22 39.20 -45.49
N GLY A 1049 46.20 39.94 -45.04
CA GLY A 1049 46.13 41.09 -44.12
C GLY A 1049 44.85 41.92 -44.35
N GLY A 1050 44.30 42.61 -43.33
CA GLY A 1050 43.02 43.33 -43.44
C GLY A 1050 42.45 43.92 -42.15
N GLU A 1051 43.10 44.96 -41.61
CA GLU A 1051 42.63 45.87 -40.54
C GLU A 1051 41.50 46.82 -41.04
N PRO A 1052 40.88 47.68 -40.19
CA PRO A 1052 40.97 47.87 -38.71
C PRO A 1052 39.73 47.35 -37.94
N GLU A 1053 39.75 47.15 -36.61
CA GLU A 1053 39.62 48.12 -35.47
C GLU A 1053 38.31 48.97 -35.52
N GLU A 1054 37.66 49.37 -34.43
CA GLU A 1054 37.96 49.42 -32.97
C GLU A 1054 36.89 48.60 -32.19
N GLY A 1055 36.87 48.38 -30.86
CA GLY A 1055 37.54 48.97 -29.70
C GLY A 1055 36.49 49.46 -28.68
N ALA A 1056 36.54 48.98 -27.43
CA ALA A 1056 35.65 49.36 -26.30
C ALA A 1056 36.24 50.60 -25.55
N PRO A 1057 35.64 51.19 -24.48
CA PRO A 1057 34.53 50.71 -23.62
C PRO A 1057 33.58 51.81 -23.04
N GLU A 1058 32.91 51.49 -21.92
CA GLU A 1058 32.52 52.38 -20.79
C GLU A 1058 31.33 53.36 -20.88
N GLU A 1059 31.17 54.16 -19.81
CA GLU A 1059 29.91 54.71 -19.27
C GLU A 1059 29.56 56.15 -19.75
N GLY A 1060 28.33 56.60 -19.46
CA GLY A 1060 28.09 58.01 -19.09
C GLY A 1060 27.18 58.88 -19.98
N GLU A 1061 25.89 58.91 -19.63
CA GLU A 1061 24.92 60.05 -19.67
C GLU A 1061 24.61 60.87 -20.96
N ASP A 1062 23.32 61.26 -21.03
CA ASP A 1062 22.71 62.49 -21.62
C ASP A 1062 22.30 62.67 -23.12
N GLU A 1063 21.30 63.56 -23.27
CA GLU A 1063 20.72 64.27 -24.44
C GLU A 1063 20.14 63.54 -25.70
N GLN A 1064 18.87 63.14 -25.57
CA GLN A 1064 17.69 63.62 -26.36
C GLN A 1064 17.57 63.54 -27.93
N PRO A 1065 16.33 63.66 -28.51
CA PRO A 1065 15.91 63.06 -29.81
C PRO A 1065 15.34 64.14 -30.79
N PRO A 1066 14.20 64.02 -31.53
CA PRO A 1066 13.44 62.92 -32.16
C PRO A 1066 13.43 63.14 -33.71
N PRO A 1067 12.36 63.10 -34.56
CA PRO A 1067 10.94 62.66 -34.50
C PRO A 1067 10.75 61.24 -35.14
N ALA A 1068 9.58 60.65 -35.41
CA ALA A 1068 8.14 61.00 -35.30
C ALA A 1068 7.36 59.67 -35.02
N CYS A 1069 6.04 59.47 -35.03
CA CYS A 1069 4.77 60.21 -35.29
C CYS A 1069 3.65 59.32 -34.66
N CYS A 1070 2.43 59.72 -34.28
CA CYS A 1070 1.76 61.00 -34.01
C CYS A 1070 0.43 60.67 -33.28
N GLY A 1071 -0.16 61.50 -32.40
CA GLY A 1071 0.31 62.77 -31.84
C GLY A 1071 -0.84 63.61 -31.23
N CYS A 1072 -0.52 64.81 -30.75
CA CYS A 1072 -1.32 66.06 -30.84
C CYS A 1072 -2.73 66.15 -30.17
N VAL A 1073 -3.16 67.27 -29.54
CA VAL A 1073 -2.49 68.56 -29.22
C VAL A 1073 -3.25 69.31 -28.09
N SER A 1074 -2.68 70.42 -27.59
CA SER A 1074 -3.17 71.34 -26.53
C SER A 1074 -4.28 72.34 -27.02
N THR A 1075 -4.69 73.48 -26.40
CA THR A 1075 -4.05 74.43 -25.45
C THR A 1075 -5.06 75.48 -24.88
N CYS A 1076 -4.68 76.15 -23.76
CA CYS A 1076 -4.88 77.58 -23.41
C CYS A 1076 -6.22 78.25 -22.98
N ASP A 1077 -6.04 79.13 -21.96
CA ASP A 1077 -6.58 80.50 -21.76
C ASP A 1077 -7.95 80.81 -21.12
N LYS A 1078 -8.15 82.12 -20.81
CA LYS A 1078 -8.85 82.67 -19.63
C LYS A 1078 -10.16 83.44 -19.88
N GLU A 1079 -11.03 83.32 -18.86
CA GLU A 1079 -11.92 84.34 -18.25
C GLU A 1079 -13.14 84.96 -18.98
N SER A 1080 -14.22 85.07 -18.19
CA SER A 1080 -15.43 85.92 -18.34
C SER A 1080 -16.51 85.52 -19.37
N GLY A 1081 -17.80 85.51 -18.96
CA GLY A 1081 -18.92 85.21 -19.88
C GLY A 1081 -20.24 84.63 -19.32
N THR A 1082 -20.50 84.66 -18.01
CA THR A 1082 -21.82 84.29 -17.41
C THR A 1082 -22.96 85.25 -17.86
N PRO A 1083 -24.28 84.96 -17.70
CA PRO A 1083 -24.89 83.90 -16.86
C PRO A 1083 -26.13 83.15 -17.43
N ARG A 1084 -26.49 81.99 -16.83
CA ARG A 1084 -27.78 81.84 -16.11
C ARG A 1084 -27.86 80.60 -15.20
N GLU A 1085 -28.10 80.89 -13.93
CA GLU A 1085 -28.40 80.05 -12.76
C GLU A 1085 -29.90 79.62 -12.67
N PRO A 1086 -30.36 78.89 -11.62
CA PRO A 1086 -29.72 77.81 -10.83
C PRO A 1086 -30.68 76.65 -10.39
N GLY A 1087 -30.13 75.64 -9.69
CA GLY A 1087 -30.82 74.93 -8.59
C GLY A 1087 -31.40 73.54 -8.91
N HIS A 1088 -31.46 72.57 -7.98
CA HIS A 1088 -31.04 72.53 -6.57
C HIS A 1088 -30.67 71.08 -6.15
N TRP A 1089 -29.62 70.93 -5.31
CA TRP A 1089 -29.41 69.94 -4.22
C TRP A 1089 -29.55 68.42 -4.53
N LEU A 1090 -28.59 67.53 -4.25
CA LEU A 1090 -27.88 67.19 -2.99
C LEU A 1090 -28.74 66.37 -2.00
N GLY A 1091 -28.61 65.03 -2.09
CA GLY A 1091 -29.28 64.04 -1.22
C GLY A 1091 -29.19 62.59 -1.74
N ASP A 1092 -29.43 61.62 -0.85
CA ASP A 1092 -30.01 60.30 -1.08
C ASP A 1092 -29.32 59.23 -1.95
N LEU A 1093 -28.00 59.32 -2.19
CA LEU A 1093 -27.16 58.14 -2.50
C LEU A 1093 -26.35 57.61 -1.30
N LEU A 1094 -26.72 58.06 -0.10
CA LEU A 1094 -26.21 57.59 1.20
C LEU A 1094 -27.17 56.59 1.90
N LEU A 1095 -28.25 56.21 1.20
CA LEU A 1095 -29.43 55.56 1.79
C LEU A 1095 -29.48 54.03 1.63
N LEU A 1096 -28.65 53.44 0.76
CA LEU A 1096 -28.53 51.98 0.62
C LEU A 1096 -27.51 51.36 1.58
N GLY A 1097 -26.45 52.09 1.96
CA GLY A 1097 -25.48 51.63 2.97
C GLY A 1097 -25.99 51.66 4.41
N ALA A 1098 -26.99 52.50 4.71
CA ALA A 1098 -27.51 52.69 6.07
C ALA A 1098 -28.51 51.61 6.51
N ALA A 1099 -29.20 50.95 5.57
CA ALA A 1099 -30.30 50.03 5.89
C ALA A 1099 -29.84 48.70 6.52
N LEU A 1100 -28.76 48.10 5.98
CA LEU A 1100 -28.20 46.85 6.48
C LEU A 1100 -27.58 46.99 7.88
N LEU A 1101 -26.93 48.14 8.16
CA LEU A 1101 -26.31 48.39 9.46
C LEU A 1101 -27.33 48.50 10.60
N VAL A 1102 -28.52 49.06 10.33
CA VAL A 1102 -29.59 49.24 11.32
C VAL A 1102 -30.28 47.92 11.70
N LEU A 1103 -30.40 46.97 10.76
CA LEU A 1103 -30.95 45.64 11.05
C LEU A 1103 -30.05 44.85 12.01
N CYS A 1104 -28.73 44.83 11.78
CA CYS A 1104 -27.77 44.19 12.68
C CYS A 1104 -27.80 44.82 14.10
N ILE A 1105 -27.88 46.15 14.19
CA ILE A 1105 -27.90 46.88 15.48
C ILE A 1105 -29.20 46.64 16.27
N LEU A 1106 -30.33 46.37 15.60
CA LEU A 1106 -31.59 46.03 16.27
C LEU A 1106 -31.60 44.60 16.81
N GLN A 1107 -31.03 43.64 16.08
CA GLN A 1107 -30.97 42.24 16.53
C GLN A 1107 -30.05 42.08 17.74
N TYR A 1108 -28.94 42.84 17.80
CA TYR A 1108 -28.02 42.89 18.95
C TYR A 1108 -28.60 43.60 20.20
N ARG A 1109 -29.72 44.34 20.08
CA ARG A 1109 -30.36 45.03 21.21
C ARG A 1109 -31.51 44.28 21.87
N TYR A 1110 -31.95 43.13 21.33
CA TYR A 1110 -32.99 42.32 21.96
C TYR A 1110 -32.43 41.32 23.00
N SER A 1111 -31.18 40.88 22.85
CA SER A 1111 -30.48 40.05 23.85
C SER A 1111 -30.09 40.84 25.10
N LEU A 1112 -29.64 42.08 24.94
CA LEU A 1112 -29.16 42.95 26.03
C LEU A 1112 -30.25 43.56 26.93
N LEU A 1113 -31.51 43.10 26.82
CA LEU A 1113 -32.60 43.50 27.73
C LEU A 1113 -33.22 42.34 28.54
N SER A 1114 -32.86 41.07 28.27
CA SER A 1114 -33.29 39.94 29.11
C SER A 1114 -32.37 39.71 30.32
N GLN A 1115 -31.09 40.10 30.24
CA GLN A 1115 -30.11 39.99 31.33
C GLN A 1115 -30.01 41.25 32.22
N ARG A 1116 -31.15 41.89 32.54
CA ARG A 1116 -31.24 42.91 33.62
C ARG A 1116 -32.41 42.69 34.58
N TYR A 1117 -32.76 41.44 34.84
CA TYR A 1117 -33.42 41.00 36.07
C TYR A 1117 -32.83 39.66 36.51
N SER A 1118 -32.48 39.53 37.80
CA SER A 1118 -31.70 38.44 38.38
C SER A 1118 -30.23 38.38 37.88
N ASN A 1119 -29.21 38.36 38.74
CA ASN A 1119 -29.19 38.67 40.18
C ASN A 1119 -27.83 39.23 40.58
N ASN A 1120 -27.80 40.13 41.56
CA ASN A 1120 -26.57 40.62 42.16
C ASN A 1120 -26.78 40.80 43.67
N CYS A 1121 -26.35 39.81 44.47
CA CYS A 1121 -26.27 39.89 45.93
C CYS A 1121 -25.46 38.70 46.49
N ASN A 1122 -24.28 38.98 47.05
CA ASN A 1122 -23.60 38.06 47.96
C ASN A 1122 -24.34 38.01 49.30
N CYS A 1123 -24.37 36.84 49.96
CA CYS A 1123 -24.58 36.74 51.40
C CYS A 1123 -23.96 35.45 51.95
N LEU A 1124 -23.38 35.55 53.16
CA LEU A 1124 -22.83 34.39 53.87
C LEU A 1124 -23.96 33.61 54.57
N GLY A 1125 -23.79 32.29 54.76
CA GLY A 1125 -24.68 31.50 55.59
C GLY A 1125 -24.20 30.05 55.73
N ALA A 1126 -24.10 29.55 56.96
CA ALA A 1126 -23.61 28.19 57.24
C ALA A 1126 -24.70 27.30 57.87
N SER A 1127 -24.66 26.02 57.52
CA SER A 1127 -25.12 24.86 58.30
C SER A 1127 -26.63 24.60 58.52
N SER A 1128 -26.93 23.29 58.55
CA SER A 1128 -27.97 22.59 59.35
C SER A 1128 -29.41 22.38 58.81
N SER A 1129 -29.59 21.17 58.24
CA SER A 1129 -30.62 20.18 58.65
C SER A 1129 -32.11 20.29 58.22
N ARG A 1130 -32.67 19.13 57.86
CA ARG A 1130 -34.12 18.76 57.76
C ARG A 1130 -34.94 19.45 56.65
N SER A 1131 -35.98 18.85 56.06
CA SER A 1131 -36.38 17.43 55.95
C SER A 1131 -37.58 17.25 54.98
N LEU A 1132 -37.63 16.12 54.26
CA LEU A 1132 -38.83 15.38 53.79
C LEU A 1132 -39.90 16.06 52.89
N SER A 1133 -40.32 15.28 51.87
CA SER A 1133 -41.69 15.22 51.26
C SER A 1133 -42.21 16.44 50.46
N SER A 1134 -43.03 16.30 49.40
CA SER A 1134 -43.44 15.14 48.57
C SER A 1134 -44.29 15.60 47.37
N CYS A 1135 -44.54 14.72 46.38
CA CYS A 1135 -45.67 14.75 45.43
C CYS A 1135 -45.69 15.85 44.34
N ARG A 1136 -46.22 15.63 43.12
CA ARG A 1136 -46.55 14.37 42.39
C ARG A 1136 -46.76 14.63 40.87
N GLU A 1137 -46.91 13.55 40.11
CA GLU A 1137 -47.31 13.41 38.69
C GLU A 1137 -48.39 14.42 38.22
N SER A 1138 -48.50 14.83 36.94
CA SER A 1138 -48.98 13.97 35.84
C SER A 1138 -48.83 14.56 34.42
N THR A 1139 -48.82 13.67 33.41
CA THR A 1139 -48.73 13.91 31.94
C THR A 1139 -50.07 14.18 31.23
N CYS A 1140 -50.08 14.81 30.02
CA CYS A 1140 -50.75 14.22 28.83
C CYS A 1140 -50.56 14.93 27.44
N LYS A 1141 -49.96 14.18 26.48
CA LYS A 1141 -50.32 13.93 25.05
C LYS A 1141 -50.77 15.01 24.01
N MET A 1142 -49.96 15.08 22.94
CA MET A 1142 -50.23 14.85 21.48
C MET A 1142 -51.05 15.82 20.56
N GLY A 1143 -50.33 16.40 19.58
CA GLY A 1143 -50.62 16.35 18.11
C GLY A 1143 -51.56 17.39 17.46
N VAL A 1144 -51.69 17.51 16.11
CA VAL A 1144 -50.88 17.01 14.96
C VAL A 1144 -51.38 17.67 13.62
N PHE A 1145 -50.52 17.80 12.57
CA PHE A 1145 -50.75 18.34 11.19
C PHE A 1145 -51.13 19.85 11.05
N SER A 1146 -50.72 20.68 10.06
CA SER A 1146 -50.46 20.60 8.59
C SER A 1146 -51.72 20.88 7.73
N ASN A 1147 -51.76 21.60 6.58
CA ASN A 1147 -50.72 22.15 5.67
C ASN A 1147 -51.25 23.29 4.73
N ILE A 1148 -50.37 23.90 3.91
CA ILE A 1148 -50.60 24.57 2.58
C ILE A 1148 -51.42 25.90 2.47
N VAL A 1149 -50.82 26.92 1.83
CA VAL A 1149 -51.31 27.71 0.65
C VAL A 1149 -50.14 28.56 0.07
N THR A 1150 -50.17 28.92 -1.21
CA THR A 1150 -48.93 29.07 -2.02
C THR A 1150 -49.05 30.04 -3.23
N LEU A 1151 -47.95 30.72 -3.61
CA LEU A 1151 -47.75 31.64 -4.78
C LEU A 1151 -48.50 33.02 -4.69
N LYS A 1152 -48.15 34.10 -5.41
CA LYS A 1152 -47.23 34.28 -6.57
C LYS A 1152 -46.60 35.70 -6.69
N ILE A 1153 -45.29 35.71 -6.95
CA ILE A 1153 -44.41 36.70 -7.64
C ILE A 1153 -45.06 37.91 -8.34
N CYS A 1154 -44.56 39.15 -8.11
CA CYS A 1154 -44.06 40.05 -9.17
C CYS A 1154 -43.32 41.35 -8.71
N ARG A 1155 -42.06 41.52 -9.15
CA ARG A 1155 -41.32 42.77 -9.47
C ARG A 1155 -41.46 44.03 -8.58
N ILE A 1156 -40.39 44.38 -7.85
CA ILE A 1156 -39.40 45.43 -8.20
C ILE A 1156 -38.28 45.42 -7.14
N LEU A 1157 -37.03 45.61 -7.60
CA LEU A 1157 -35.76 45.35 -6.89
C LEU A 1157 -35.53 43.85 -6.64
#